data_AF-A0A9W8NPM3-F1
#
_entry.id   AF-A0A9W8NPM3-F1
#
_cell.length_a   1.000
_cell.length_b   1.000
_cell.length_c   1.000
_cell.angle_alpha   90.00
_cell.angle_beta   90.00
_cell.angle_gamma   90.00
#
_symmetry.space_group_name_H-M   'P 1'
#
loop_
_entity.id
_entity.type
_entity.pdbx_description
1 polymer ?
#
loop_
_entity_poly.entity_id
_entity_poly.type
_entity_poly.pdbx_seq_one_letter_code
_entity_poly.pdbx_strand_id
1 'polypeptide(L)'
;MRANTSAPWTRRLGLGLAGGTPLWALSSLAIMALKFASIALAAVPVASGLSLTKRATCSTTVESCSSAADSSSVSSCCVNKPGGQFLQTQFWDTDPVTGPSNSWTIHGLWPDNCDGTYDENCDSSRAYTDITTILNDNGKSSLVSYMEDYWQSNSESPEAFWEHEWSTHGTCVSTLDPDCYSSYSKGQEAADYFQVVVDLFKSLDTYSALSAAGITPSSSKTYTSAQIQAALLKVTGKAAVISCSSSELYQVYYGFFTNGPLQDADFVASTIGKLRLENEAKGFPRPRCSPVPPKSARARTAPAAASSTCPRAVQAHHQLTTSPTSTPTGSFSGKGYLNAYYNGNEDGCLISAGTWYTTGTCATYTATASGSGFTLVSSKGNCGIVSGAFTCGSGVSATTFTAVSGKLAYNGASTFYASVVPSGSTQATVYTSSKSYSLMDNPLWPADLPALSFYASTIAAVHGQSLLKFRECGMKSSKYSSFHTSSDCTIGNLPTPNMVKYNCRWFSWTVLLSSLANGLATDKGQHDAVSNPSFDYVIIGGGTAGLVVASRLSEDPRVSVAVIEAGNFEKDNPLVTTTAELGVGRGTSIDWQYLSVPQIYANNQSLLWSAGKGLGGSSLINGMTYMRPSSSQMDAWPSLGLEIDWNLLFNYSARGEHFQPPSQALIELGAGYEPLAHGYDGPVKTCISPNISTSNLHDILNSTFRALGTPPRHEFNDGDLRGFGYQSATIDRDLGIRDDAARAYYYPFAERDNLVVMVNTTGTRILWSNESSSQEAVATAIEVVNQHGETSSVHANNEIILSAGAIRSPAILEHSGVGNPAVLSRQSIDVRVNLPAVGENFQDQTVLAISATAKQNYTGFPAFVAHTSLQDLLGPNTQSLYDSTLAKLPEYAAVIAAQNGGASSAAVQEYLLRTQLDLLLKSNTPASEIAPGMIGDAFGAVYWPLQPLSRGSIHINTTNTTAPPTIDGKFFQLDFDVQLAVETSKFVRRLFTTPPVADIIDMASLNPGFDVLPENATDEQWATWLRSSPMSPNLHHLGTTAMLPRSMGGVVDNDFKVYGTKNVRVVDLGVLPFQVAGHSMAVLYGVAEWASEKIKATLKLT
;
A
#
# COMPACT_ATOMS: atom_id res chain seq x y z
N MET A 1 -11.68 48.77 -59.44
CA MET A 1 -11.15 48.53 -60.79
C MET A 1 -10.19 49.65 -61.17
N ARG A 2 -8.94 49.29 -61.54
CA ARG A 2 -7.93 49.98 -62.42
C ARG A 2 -7.62 51.48 -62.16
N ALA A 3 -6.38 51.99 -62.29
CA ALA A 3 -5.05 51.51 -62.69
C ALA A 3 -4.01 52.62 -62.36
N ASN A 4 -2.72 52.29 -62.21
CA ASN A 4 -1.59 53.17 -62.62
C ASN A 4 -0.21 52.48 -62.50
N THR A 5 0.79 53.05 -63.18
CA THR A 5 2.03 52.46 -63.73
C THR A 5 3.36 52.92 -63.07
N SER A 6 4.38 52.03 -63.12
CA SER A 6 5.85 52.22 -63.38
C SER A 6 6.84 53.06 -62.51
N ALA A 7 7.81 52.34 -61.88
CA ALA A 7 9.30 52.52 -61.74
C ALA A 7 9.98 53.81 -61.14
N PRO A 8 11.33 53.86 -60.90
CA PRO A 8 12.17 53.33 -59.79
C PRO A 8 13.01 54.45 -59.07
N TRP A 9 14.03 54.17 -58.21
CA TRP A 9 15.32 54.92 -57.97
C TRP A 9 16.04 54.54 -56.63
N THR A 10 17.33 54.90 -56.54
CA THR A 10 18.47 54.33 -55.78
C THR A 10 18.93 55.03 -54.47
N ARG A 11 19.88 54.37 -53.74
CA ARG A 11 21.18 54.86 -53.15
C ARG A 11 21.28 55.39 -51.69
N ARG A 12 22.27 54.86 -50.91
CA ARG A 12 23.47 55.53 -50.26
C ARG A 12 23.97 54.77 -49.00
N LEU A 13 25.24 54.30 -48.98
CA LEU A 13 26.47 54.80 -48.27
C LEU A 13 26.53 54.46 -46.76
N GLY A 14 27.64 54.06 -46.11
CA GLY A 14 29.07 53.91 -46.43
C GLY A 14 29.79 53.18 -45.25
N LEU A 15 30.84 52.39 -45.49
CA LEU A 15 32.28 52.70 -45.35
C LEU A 15 32.86 52.74 -43.92
N GLY A 16 33.88 51.92 -43.65
CA GLY A 16 34.83 52.09 -42.54
C GLY A 16 35.70 50.86 -42.26
N LEU A 17 37.00 50.96 -42.53
CA LEU A 17 38.03 49.91 -42.62
C LEU A 17 39.01 49.88 -41.41
N ALA A 18 39.73 48.75 -41.31
CA ALA A 18 41.09 48.54 -40.73
C ALA A 18 41.27 48.66 -39.20
N GLY A 19 42.13 47.91 -38.50
CA GLY A 19 43.12 46.88 -38.82
C GLY A 19 43.96 46.56 -37.56
N GLY A 20 44.80 45.52 -37.58
CA GLY A 20 45.97 45.40 -36.70
C GLY A 20 45.91 44.41 -35.52
N THR A 21 46.69 43.33 -35.64
CA THR A 21 47.11 42.29 -34.67
C THR A 21 48.20 42.79 -33.68
N PRO A 22 48.79 41.95 -32.78
CA PRO A 22 48.23 41.16 -31.66
C PRO A 22 49.06 41.27 -30.34
N LEU A 23 48.58 40.68 -29.22
CA LEU A 23 49.30 39.79 -28.28
C LEU A 23 48.80 39.86 -26.81
N TRP A 24 48.96 38.71 -26.14
CA TRP A 24 48.88 38.39 -24.70
C TRP A 24 47.56 37.82 -24.12
N ALA A 25 47.59 36.48 -24.01
CA ALA A 25 47.43 35.66 -22.80
C ALA A 25 46.11 35.65 -22.00
N LEU A 26 45.57 34.42 -21.96
CA LEU A 26 44.96 33.69 -20.84
C LEU A 26 43.64 34.17 -20.21
N SER A 27 42.73 33.18 -20.21
CA SER A 27 41.84 32.76 -19.13
C SER A 27 40.32 32.96 -19.33
N SER A 28 39.62 31.83 -19.15
CA SER A 28 38.32 31.69 -18.50
C SER A 28 37.01 31.95 -19.29
N LEU A 29 36.20 30.88 -19.31
CA LEU A 29 34.75 30.83 -19.08
C LEU A 29 33.77 31.38 -20.16
N ALA A 30 33.05 30.40 -20.75
CA ALA A 30 31.59 30.26 -20.67
C ALA A 30 30.67 30.79 -21.80
N ILE A 31 29.68 29.93 -22.12
CA ILE A 31 28.29 30.23 -22.61
C ILE A 31 28.20 30.66 -24.09
N MET A 32 27.68 29.87 -25.03
CA MET A 32 26.34 29.26 -25.24
C MET A 32 25.71 29.87 -26.51
N ALA A 33 25.13 29.01 -27.35
CA ALA A 33 23.98 29.23 -28.26
C ALA A 33 24.24 28.99 -29.76
N LEU A 34 23.78 27.81 -30.21
CA LEU A 34 22.77 27.59 -31.26
C LEU A 34 22.76 28.53 -32.49
N LYS A 35 23.00 27.97 -33.69
CA LYS A 35 21.95 27.55 -34.66
C LYS A 35 22.53 27.08 -36.01
N PHE A 36 22.06 25.90 -36.43
CA PHE A 36 21.69 25.44 -37.80
C PHE A 36 22.37 26.06 -39.02
N ALA A 37 23.02 25.24 -39.86
CA ALA A 37 22.39 24.55 -41.01
C ALA A 37 23.44 24.00 -42.00
N SER A 38 23.30 22.71 -42.31
CA SER A 38 23.44 22.04 -43.62
C SER A 38 24.63 22.33 -44.52
N ILE A 39 25.39 21.28 -44.87
CA ILE A 39 25.66 20.85 -46.26
C ILE A 39 26.10 19.38 -46.20
N ALA A 40 25.31 18.51 -46.83
CA ALA A 40 25.69 17.16 -47.21
C ALA A 40 26.52 17.21 -48.50
N LEU A 41 27.53 16.35 -48.66
CA LEU A 41 27.76 15.62 -49.91
C LEU A 41 28.84 14.53 -49.77
N ALA A 42 28.35 13.29 -49.87
CA ALA A 42 28.85 12.16 -50.64
C ALA A 42 30.27 11.60 -50.41
N ALA A 43 30.24 10.34 -50.02
CA ALA A 43 31.32 9.36 -49.96
C ALA A 43 31.80 8.86 -51.34
N VAL A 44 33.03 8.33 -51.38
CA VAL A 44 33.44 7.16 -52.18
C VAL A 44 34.49 6.36 -51.36
N PRO A 45 34.48 5.01 -51.40
CA PRO A 45 34.93 4.16 -50.29
C PRO A 45 36.30 3.52 -50.53
N VAL A 46 36.95 3.09 -49.44
CA VAL A 46 38.02 2.10 -49.47
C VAL A 46 37.53 0.88 -48.70
N ALA A 47 37.20 -0.17 -49.46
CA ALA A 47 36.85 -1.48 -48.93
C ALA A 47 38.10 -2.19 -48.39
N SER A 48 38.03 -2.61 -47.13
CA SER A 48 38.81 -3.74 -46.59
C SER A 48 37.79 -4.71 -46.01
N GLY A 49 37.77 -5.92 -46.53
CA GLY A 49 36.70 -6.89 -46.32
C GLY A 49 36.58 -7.33 -44.86
N LEU A 50 35.45 -7.01 -44.25
CA LEU A 50 34.82 -7.84 -43.24
C LEU A 50 33.79 -8.70 -43.95
N SER A 51 33.94 -10.02 -43.84
CA SER A 51 32.98 -10.99 -44.36
C SER A 51 31.68 -10.87 -43.57
N LEU A 52 30.74 -10.06 -44.07
CA LEU A 52 29.36 -10.05 -43.61
C LEU A 52 28.71 -11.39 -44.01
N THR A 53 28.58 -12.31 -43.06
CA THR A 53 27.74 -13.49 -43.21
C THR A 53 26.30 -13.03 -43.45
N LYS A 54 25.81 -13.27 -44.66
CA LYS A 54 24.51 -12.85 -45.17
C LYS A 54 23.40 -13.69 -44.53
N ARG A 55 22.79 -13.25 -43.43
CA ARG A 55 21.74 -13.98 -42.66
C ARG A 55 20.32 -13.51 -42.99
N ALA A 56 19.30 -14.18 -42.40
CA ALA A 56 17.89 -14.09 -42.81
C ALA A 56 17.40 -12.64 -43.02
N THR A 57 16.88 -12.34 -44.21
CA THR A 57 16.39 -10.99 -44.53
C THR A 57 15.06 -10.73 -43.82
N CYS A 58 15.08 -9.99 -42.71
CA CYS A 58 13.88 -9.48 -42.06
C CYS A 58 13.29 -8.34 -42.90
N SER A 59 12.09 -8.55 -43.46
CA SER A 59 11.43 -7.59 -44.36
C SER A 59 10.90 -6.34 -43.66
N THR A 60 10.78 -6.38 -42.33
CA THR A 60 10.21 -5.32 -41.48
C THR A 60 10.94 -5.32 -40.13
N THR A 61 11.55 -4.20 -39.78
CA THR A 61 12.09 -3.94 -38.42
C THR A 61 10.91 -3.65 -37.49
N VAL A 62 10.79 -4.41 -36.42
CA VAL A 62 9.76 -4.26 -35.39
C VAL A 62 10.45 -4.11 -34.05
N GLU A 63 9.97 -3.17 -33.24
CA GLU A 63 10.45 -2.97 -31.86
C GLU A 63 10.00 -4.15 -30.99
N SER A 64 10.91 -4.72 -30.22
CA SER A 64 10.55 -5.71 -29.20
C SER A 64 9.58 -5.14 -28.17
N CYS A 65 8.83 -6.00 -27.48
CA CYS A 65 7.78 -5.60 -26.54
C CYS A 65 6.59 -4.82 -27.14
N SER A 66 6.53 -4.68 -28.47
CA SER A 66 5.38 -4.09 -29.16
C SER A 66 4.35 -5.15 -29.55
N SER A 67 3.08 -4.77 -29.64
CA SER A 67 2.02 -5.66 -30.13
C SER A 67 2.26 -6.17 -31.56
N ALA A 68 3.10 -5.48 -32.34
CA ALA A 68 3.54 -5.92 -33.65
C ALA A 68 4.56 -7.07 -33.56
N ALA A 69 5.41 -7.11 -32.53
CA ALA A 69 6.40 -8.18 -32.31
C ALA A 69 5.73 -9.53 -31.99
N ASP A 70 4.59 -9.48 -31.28
CA ASP A 70 3.82 -10.67 -30.91
C ASP A 70 2.99 -11.26 -32.05
N SER A 71 2.93 -10.58 -33.20
CA SER A 71 2.25 -11.11 -34.37
C SER A 71 2.91 -12.42 -34.81
N SER A 72 2.08 -13.44 -35.07
CA SER A 72 2.52 -14.70 -35.68
C SER A 72 3.22 -14.51 -37.04
N SER A 73 3.02 -13.35 -37.70
CA SER A 73 3.67 -12.99 -38.96
C SER A 73 5.11 -12.53 -38.81
N VAL A 74 5.58 -12.23 -37.59
CA VAL A 74 6.96 -11.76 -37.32
C VAL A 74 7.77 -12.92 -36.77
N SER A 75 8.88 -13.25 -37.43
CA SER A 75 9.76 -14.37 -37.01
C SER A 75 10.50 -14.05 -35.71
N SER A 76 10.72 -15.06 -34.86
CA SER A 76 11.59 -14.98 -33.67
C SER A 76 13.07 -14.76 -34.02
N CYS A 77 13.44 -14.95 -35.29
CA CYS A 77 14.74 -14.56 -35.84
C CYS A 77 14.84 -13.07 -36.20
N CYS A 78 13.72 -12.32 -36.16
CA CYS A 78 13.67 -10.91 -36.52
C CYS A 78 13.41 -9.98 -35.33
N VAL A 79 12.91 -10.52 -34.22
CA VAL A 79 12.71 -9.82 -32.95
C VAL A 79 12.75 -10.86 -31.84
N ASN A 80 13.33 -10.52 -30.68
CA ASN A 80 13.36 -11.42 -29.54
C ASN A 80 11.92 -11.71 -29.09
N LYS A 81 11.54 -12.98 -28.88
CA LYS A 81 10.24 -13.35 -28.29
C LYS A 81 10.23 -14.75 -27.64
N PRO A 82 9.45 -14.99 -26.56
CA PRO A 82 8.59 -14.02 -25.87
C PRO A 82 9.42 -12.88 -25.27
N GLY A 83 8.86 -11.67 -25.22
CA GLY A 83 9.52 -10.53 -24.63
C GLY A 83 10.47 -9.73 -25.53
N GLY A 84 11.60 -9.28 -24.95
CA GLY A 84 12.65 -8.53 -25.64
C GLY A 84 12.99 -7.16 -25.07
N GLN A 85 12.70 -6.90 -23.79
CA GLN A 85 13.35 -5.80 -23.08
C GLN A 85 14.72 -6.28 -22.58
N PHE A 86 15.80 -5.74 -23.10
CA PHE A 86 17.16 -6.10 -22.68
C PHE A 86 17.65 -5.21 -21.55
N LEU A 87 18.24 -5.84 -20.53
CA LEU A 87 18.73 -5.16 -19.34
C LEU A 87 20.24 -5.28 -19.25
N GLN A 88 20.92 -4.18 -19.51
CA GLN A 88 22.38 -4.10 -19.39
C GLN A 88 22.74 -3.76 -17.94
N THR A 89 23.43 -4.69 -17.29
CA THR A 89 23.72 -4.63 -15.86
C THR A 89 25.18 -4.26 -15.60
N GLN A 90 25.41 -3.31 -14.68
CA GLN A 90 26.75 -2.85 -14.30
C GLN A 90 26.99 -2.86 -12.80
N PHE A 91 28.19 -3.25 -12.37
CA PHE A 91 28.57 -3.32 -10.95
C PHE A 91 29.72 -2.37 -10.60
N TRP A 92 29.69 -1.86 -9.36
CA TRP A 92 30.75 -1.07 -8.73
C TRP A 92 31.50 -1.93 -7.70
N ASP A 93 32.44 -2.72 -8.20
CA ASP A 93 33.11 -3.76 -7.42
C ASP A 93 34.19 -3.19 -6.51
N THR A 94 33.91 -3.16 -5.21
CA THR A 94 34.85 -2.62 -4.19
C THR A 94 35.36 -3.66 -3.20
N ASP A 95 34.72 -4.83 -3.10
CA ASP A 95 35.19 -5.95 -2.28
C ASP A 95 34.79 -7.31 -2.87
N PRO A 96 35.70 -8.02 -3.56
CA PRO A 96 37.04 -7.58 -3.95
C PRO A 96 36.97 -6.46 -5.00
N VAL A 97 38.00 -5.61 -5.07
CA VAL A 97 38.13 -4.65 -6.17
C VAL A 97 38.40 -5.42 -7.46
N THR A 98 37.44 -5.39 -8.39
CA THR A 98 37.59 -5.93 -9.75
C THR A 98 37.44 -4.82 -10.79
N GLY A 99 38.09 -5.02 -11.93
CA GLY A 99 38.15 -4.06 -13.04
C GLY A 99 38.78 -2.71 -12.70
N PRO A 100 38.73 -1.75 -13.63
CA PRO A 100 39.41 -0.46 -13.48
C PRO A 100 38.81 0.42 -12.36
N SER A 101 39.66 1.24 -11.74
CA SER A 101 39.26 2.16 -10.66
C SER A 101 38.34 3.30 -11.11
N ASN A 102 38.27 3.54 -12.42
CA ASN A 102 37.50 4.60 -13.07
C ASN A 102 36.42 4.05 -14.01
N SER A 103 35.99 2.81 -13.79
CA SER A 103 34.93 2.18 -14.59
C SER A 103 34.12 1.21 -13.75
N TRP A 104 32.88 1.01 -14.17
CA TRP A 104 32.03 -0.08 -13.73
C TRP A 104 32.42 -1.36 -14.48
N THR A 105 31.97 -2.52 -14.02
CA THR A 105 32.15 -3.79 -14.75
C THR A 105 30.81 -4.25 -15.33
N ILE A 106 30.88 -5.06 -16.38
CA ILE A 106 29.75 -5.76 -16.99
C ILE A 106 29.39 -6.94 -16.09
N HIS A 107 28.12 -7.04 -15.75
CA HIS A 107 27.59 -8.26 -15.14
C HIS A 107 26.88 -9.13 -16.17
N GLY A 108 26.04 -8.55 -17.04
CA GLY A 108 25.40 -9.29 -18.12
C GLY A 108 24.38 -8.47 -18.94
N LEU A 109 23.78 -9.11 -19.94
CA LEU A 109 22.66 -8.59 -20.72
C LEU A 109 21.48 -9.56 -20.68
N TRP A 110 20.38 -9.15 -20.05
CA TRP A 110 19.31 -10.07 -19.68
C TRP A 110 18.07 -9.80 -20.54
N PRO A 111 17.55 -10.81 -21.29
CA PRO A 111 16.32 -10.68 -22.05
C PRO A 111 15.10 -10.84 -21.13
N ASP A 112 14.43 -9.74 -20.83
CA ASP A 112 13.18 -9.70 -20.06
C ASP A 112 11.97 -9.96 -20.96
N ASN A 113 10.95 -10.58 -20.39
CA ASN A 113 9.68 -10.91 -21.02
C ASN A 113 8.77 -9.68 -21.26
N CYS A 114 9.31 -8.46 -21.09
CA CYS A 114 8.63 -7.16 -21.13
C CYS A 114 7.65 -6.96 -19.98
N ASP A 115 7.75 -7.79 -18.95
CA ASP A 115 6.90 -7.79 -17.78
C ASP A 115 7.72 -7.89 -16.49
N GLY A 116 9.06 -7.76 -16.53
CA GLY A 116 9.92 -7.88 -15.36
C GLY A 116 10.30 -9.32 -14.99
N THR A 117 9.76 -10.33 -15.68
CA THR A 117 10.20 -11.72 -15.61
C THR A 117 11.23 -12.03 -16.69
N TYR A 118 12.04 -13.06 -16.49
CA TYR A 118 12.98 -13.54 -17.49
C TYR A 118 13.10 -15.06 -17.37
N ASP A 119 13.33 -15.69 -18.51
CA ASP A 119 13.67 -17.11 -18.53
C ASP A 119 15.18 -17.29 -18.31
N GLU A 120 15.55 -18.44 -17.77
CA GLU A 120 16.93 -18.85 -17.57
C GLU A 120 17.18 -20.22 -18.17
N ASN A 121 18.40 -20.45 -18.65
CA ASN A 121 18.86 -21.77 -19.12
C ASN A 121 17.97 -22.36 -20.23
N CYS A 122 17.50 -21.50 -21.14
CA CYS A 122 16.49 -21.85 -22.13
C CYS A 122 16.91 -22.94 -23.12
N ASP A 123 18.22 -23.13 -23.33
CA ASP A 123 18.73 -24.19 -24.18
C ASP A 123 20.03 -24.81 -23.64
N SER A 124 19.87 -25.87 -22.85
CA SER A 124 21.00 -26.65 -22.31
C SER A 124 21.89 -27.30 -23.38
N SER A 125 21.44 -27.45 -24.63
CA SER A 125 22.26 -28.02 -25.71
C SER A 125 23.33 -27.06 -26.20
N ARG A 126 23.15 -25.76 -25.95
CA ARG A 126 24.10 -24.67 -26.25
C ARG A 126 24.89 -24.19 -25.03
N ALA A 127 24.81 -24.88 -23.89
CA ALA A 127 25.61 -24.54 -22.70
C ALA A 127 27.09 -24.95 -22.87
N TYR A 128 27.89 -24.01 -23.39
CA TYR A 128 29.33 -24.21 -23.63
C TYR A 128 30.15 -24.14 -22.34
N THR A 129 31.33 -24.77 -22.36
CA THR A 129 32.30 -24.75 -21.23
C THR A 129 33.70 -24.33 -21.67
N ASP A 130 33.76 -23.54 -22.74
CA ASP A 130 34.98 -23.15 -23.46
C ASP A 130 34.78 -21.83 -24.22
N ILE A 131 34.11 -20.86 -23.60
CA ILE A 131 33.79 -19.55 -24.17
C ILE A 131 35.03 -18.84 -24.72
N THR A 132 36.16 -18.84 -24.01
CA THR A 132 37.41 -18.24 -24.51
C THR A 132 37.84 -18.85 -25.83
N THR A 133 37.75 -20.19 -25.96
CA THR A 133 38.12 -20.89 -27.20
C THR A 133 37.15 -20.53 -28.31
N ILE A 134 35.85 -20.55 -28.03
CA ILE A 134 34.80 -20.16 -28.99
C ILE A 134 35.00 -18.73 -29.51
N LEU A 135 35.29 -17.78 -28.61
CA LEU A 135 35.56 -16.40 -28.99
C LEU A 135 36.81 -16.29 -29.88
N ASN A 136 37.90 -16.96 -29.50
CA ASN A 136 39.14 -16.95 -30.30
C ASN A 136 38.95 -17.60 -31.68
N ASP A 137 38.25 -18.73 -31.76
CA ASP A 137 37.96 -19.44 -33.01
C ASP A 137 37.06 -18.61 -33.94
N ASN A 138 36.21 -17.74 -33.36
CA ASN A 138 35.41 -16.75 -34.10
C ASN A 138 36.17 -15.42 -34.34
N GLY A 139 37.49 -15.38 -34.10
CA GLY A 139 38.34 -14.22 -34.38
C GLY A 139 38.15 -13.04 -33.40
N LYS A 140 37.60 -13.29 -32.21
CA LYS A 140 37.27 -12.29 -31.18
C LYS A 140 38.32 -12.20 -30.06
N SER A 141 39.61 -12.45 -30.33
CA SER A 141 40.65 -12.42 -29.30
C SER A 141 40.76 -11.08 -28.56
N SER A 142 40.53 -9.95 -29.23
CA SER A 142 40.51 -8.63 -28.59
C SER A 142 39.30 -8.42 -27.66
N LEU A 143 38.19 -9.11 -27.93
CA LEU A 143 37.01 -9.11 -27.07
C LEU A 143 37.31 -9.85 -25.77
N VAL A 144 37.98 -11.01 -25.86
CA VAL A 144 38.47 -11.77 -24.69
C VAL A 144 39.33 -10.88 -23.79
N SER A 145 40.35 -10.22 -24.35
CA SER A 145 41.21 -9.31 -23.56
C SER A 145 40.43 -8.15 -22.92
N TYR A 146 39.38 -7.65 -23.55
CA TYR A 146 38.54 -6.62 -22.94
C TYR A 146 37.69 -7.18 -21.79
N MET A 147 37.11 -8.37 -21.96
CA MET A 147 36.31 -9.03 -20.94
C MET A 147 37.15 -9.42 -19.71
N GLU A 148 38.44 -9.73 -19.90
CA GLU A 148 39.40 -9.96 -18.80
C GLU A 148 39.56 -8.77 -17.86
N ASP A 149 39.30 -7.54 -18.34
CA ASP A 149 39.37 -6.33 -17.50
C ASP A 149 37.99 -5.86 -17.03
N TYR A 150 36.95 -6.02 -17.86
CA TYR A 150 35.66 -5.35 -17.68
C TYR A 150 34.49 -6.29 -17.41
N TRP A 151 34.63 -7.62 -17.56
CA TRP A 151 33.57 -8.60 -17.31
C TRP A 151 34.10 -9.71 -16.39
N GLN A 152 34.32 -9.35 -15.13
CA GLN A 152 35.00 -10.16 -14.13
C GLN A 152 34.03 -10.63 -13.04
N SER A 153 34.28 -11.81 -12.48
CA SER A 153 33.55 -12.31 -11.31
C SER A 153 34.29 -12.04 -10.00
N ASN A 154 33.54 -11.95 -8.91
CA ASN A 154 34.05 -11.80 -7.55
C ASN A 154 34.35 -13.14 -6.84
N SER A 155 33.90 -14.26 -7.40
CA SER A 155 33.87 -15.57 -6.71
C SER A 155 34.33 -16.75 -7.56
N GLU A 156 34.45 -16.59 -8.89
CA GLU A 156 34.92 -17.63 -9.81
C GLU A 156 35.89 -17.09 -10.88
N SER A 157 36.44 -17.97 -11.72
CA SER A 157 37.29 -17.55 -12.84
C SER A 157 36.46 -16.85 -13.92
N PRO A 158 37.05 -15.88 -14.67
CA PRO A 158 36.33 -15.21 -15.76
C PRO A 158 35.69 -16.16 -16.76
N GLU A 159 36.36 -17.24 -17.13
CA GLU A 159 35.82 -18.25 -18.04
C GLU A 159 34.53 -18.88 -17.50
N ALA A 160 34.55 -19.42 -16.28
CA ALA A 160 33.36 -19.98 -15.63
C ALA A 160 32.20 -18.98 -15.51
N PHE A 161 32.53 -17.70 -15.29
CA PHE A 161 31.52 -16.66 -15.25
C PHE A 161 30.91 -16.39 -16.63
N TRP A 162 31.72 -16.34 -17.69
CA TRP A 162 31.20 -16.20 -19.06
C TRP A 162 30.39 -17.42 -19.49
N GLU A 163 30.79 -18.62 -19.09
CA GLU A 163 30.00 -19.84 -19.28
C GLU A 163 28.61 -19.70 -18.65
N HIS A 164 28.54 -19.19 -17.41
CA HIS A 164 27.29 -18.93 -16.70
C HIS A 164 26.43 -17.89 -17.42
N GLU A 165 26.98 -16.72 -17.74
CA GLU A 165 26.24 -15.63 -18.41
C GLU A 165 25.67 -16.09 -19.76
N TRP A 166 26.44 -16.87 -20.51
CA TRP A 166 25.96 -17.46 -21.76
C TRP A 166 24.86 -18.50 -21.51
N SER A 167 25.09 -19.49 -20.64
CA SER A 167 24.13 -20.57 -20.43
C SER A 167 22.82 -20.06 -19.86
N THR A 168 22.88 -19.14 -18.91
CA THR A 168 21.72 -18.64 -18.17
C THR A 168 20.93 -17.63 -19.01
N HIS A 169 21.59 -16.65 -19.63
CA HIS A 169 20.90 -15.54 -20.30
C HIS A 169 21.03 -15.57 -21.83
N GLY A 170 22.23 -15.84 -22.34
CA GLY A 170 22.48 -15.85 -23.78
C GLY A 170 21.65 -16.90 -24.54
N THR A 171 21.43 -18.07 -23.93
CA THR A 171 20.60 -19.13 -24.54
C THR A 171 19.12 -18.74 -24.66
N CYS A 172 18.64 -17.76 -23.90
CA CYS A 172 17.25 -17.30 -23.90
C CYS A 172 16.95 -16.24 -24.97
N VAL A 173 17.95 -15.80 -25.73
CA VAL A 173 17.74 -14.84 -26.82
C VAL A 173 17.30 -15.58 -28.08
N SER A 174 16.03 -15.45 -28.47
CA SER A 174 15.46 -16.19 -29.60
C SER A 174 16.11 -15.83 -30.94
N THR A 175 16.61 -14.60 -31.07
CA THR A 175 17.27 -14.14 -32.30
C THR A 175 18.67 -14.75 -32.49
N LEU A 176 19.24 -15.34 -31.43
CA LEU A 176 20.52 -16.06 -31.43
C LEU A 176 20.35 -17.58 -31.65
N ASP A 177 19.14 -18.05 -31.96
CA ASP A 177 18.92 -19.46 -32.32
C ASP A 177 19.76 -19.81 -33.58
N PRO A 178 20.52 -20.93 -33.58
CA PRO A 178 21.28 -21.38 -34.75
C PRO A 178 20.48 -21.41 -36.05
N ASP A 179 19.17 -21.69 -36.01
CA ASP A 179 18.31 -21.71 -37.20
C ASP A 179 18.10 -20.31 -37.83
N CYS A 180 18.40 -19.24 -37.08
CA CYS A 180 18.40 -17.86 -37.58
C CYS A 180 19.64 -17.52 -38.43
N TYR A 181 20.63 -18.43 -38.49
CA TYR A 181 21.90 -18.24 -39.19
C TYR A 181 21.87 -18.96 -40.53
N SER A 182 22.08 -18.23 -41.63
CA SER A 182 22.16 -18.81 -42.98
C SER A 182 23.38 -19.72 -43.22
N SER A 183 24.43 -19.51 -42.42
CA SER A 183 25.69 -20.26 -42.44
C SER A 183 26.24 -20.30 -41.01
N TYR A 184 25.73 -21.27 -40.24
CA TYR A 184 26.03 -21.42 -38.82
C TYR A 184 27.33 -22.19 -38.59
N SER A 185 28.23 -21.63 -37.78
CA SER A 185 29.30 -22.37 -37.12
C SER A 185 29.00 -22.48 -35.62
N LYS A 186 29.23 -23.66 -35.04
CA LYS A 186 28.96 -23.89 -33.61
C LYS A 186 29.68 -22.85 -32.74
N GLY A 187 28.95 -22.20 -31.84
CA GLY A 187 29.46 -21.16 -30.94
C GLY A 187 29.48 -19.74 -31.52
N GLN A 188 29.12 -19.55 -32.79
CA GLN A 188 29.04 -18.23 -33.42
C GLN A 188 28.01 -17.32 -32.73
N GLU A 189 26.91 -17.89 -32.26
CA GLU A 189 25.85 -17.20 -31.53
C GLU A 189 26.31 -16.69 -30.16
N ALA A 190 27.18 -17.44 -29.47
CA ALA A 190 27.80 -16.99 -28.24
C ALA A 190 28.76 -15.84 -28.52
N ALA A 191 29.56 -15.94 -29.59
CA ALA A 191 30.47 -14.87 -29.99
C ALA A 191 29.73 -13.56 -30.36
N ASP A 192 28.57 -13.67 -31.01
CA ASP A 192 27.71 -12.52 -31.31
C ASP A 192 27.14 -11.90 -30.02
N TYR A 193 26.65 -12.72 -29.07
CA TYR A 193 26.14 -12.25 -27.77
C TYR A 193 27.18 -11.41 -27.01
N PHE A 194 28.35 -11.98 -26.72
CA PHE A 194 29.39 -11.29 -25.95
C PHE A 194 29.85 -10.00 -26.63
N GLN A 195 29.92 -9.98 -27.95
CA GLN A 195 30.27 -8.78 -28.69
C GLN A 195 29.23 -7.67 -28.50
N VAL A 196 27.94 -8.01 -28.64
CA VAL A 196 26.84 -7.06 -28.47
C VAL A 196 26.80 -6.50 -27.05
N VAL A 197 26.95 -7.35 -26.02
CA VAL A 197 26.96 -6.89 -24.62
C VAL A 197 28.10 -5.90 -24.38
N VAL A 198 29.30 -6.20 -24.87
CA VAL A 198 30.47 -5.32 -24.70
C VAL A 198 30.31 -4.02 -25.47
N ASP A 199 29.76 -4.04 -26.68
CA ASP A 199 29.56 -2.83 -27.48
C ASP A 199 28.47 -1.93 -26.87
N LEU A 200 27.38 -2.52 -26.35
CA LEU A 200 26.35 -1.79 -25.60
C LEU A 200 26.93 -1.21 -24.31
N PHE A 201 27.68 -1.97 -23.52
CA PHE A 201 28.33 -1.47 -22.30
C PHE A 201 29.24 -0.27 -22.57
N LYS A 202 30.06 -0.31 -23.63
CA LYS A 202 30.92 0.81 -24.02
C LYS A 202 30.16 2.09 -24.36
N SER A 203 28.89 1.98 -24.75
CA SER A 203 28.02 3.15 -24.97
C SER A 203 27.45 3.75 -23.67
N LEU A 204 27.57 3.04 -22.54
CA LEU A 204 26.96 3.36 -21.24
C LEU A 204 28.02 3.71 -20.20
N ASP A 205 28.70 4.84 -20.38
CA ASP A 205 29.74 5.31 -19.46
C ASP A 205 29.15 5.90 -18.16
N THR A 206 28.72 4.99 -17.28
CA THR A 206 28.14 5.28 -15.96
C THR A 206 29.10 6.08 -15.09
N TYR A 207 30.39 5.72 -15.09
CA TYR A 207 31.39 6.42 -14.27
C TYR A 207 31.54 7.88 -14.70
N SER A 208 31.70 8.15 -16.00
CA SER A 208 31.84 9.52 -16.49
C SER A 208 30.56 10.32 -16.28
N ALA A 209 29.38 9.72 -16.44
CA ALA A 209 28.10 10.40 -16.20
C ALA A 209 27.94 10.85 -14.74
N LEU A 210 28.28 9.98 -13.79
CA LEU A 210 28.31 10.31 -12.36
C LEU A 210 29.37 11.38 -12.06
N SER A 211 30.60 11.18 -12.56
CA SER A 211 31.72 12.11 -12.34
C SER A 211 31.42 13.51 -12.88
N ALA A 212 30.78 13.63 -14.06
CA ALA A 212 30.37 14.89 -14.65
C ALA A 212 29.30 15.62 -13.83
N ALA A 213 28.51 14.89 -13.04
CA ALA A 213 27.55 15.44 -12.08
C ALA A 213 28.18 15.78 -10.71
N GLY A 214 29.51 15.63 -10.57
CA GLY A 214 30.21 15.81 -9.29
C GLY A 214 30.00 14.65 -8.31
N ILE A 215 29.48 13.52 -8.79
CA ILE A 215 29.32 12.26 -8.08
C ILE A 215 30.56 11.41 -8.33
N THR A 216 31.52 11.48 -7.41
CA THR A 216 32.81 10.80 -7.51
C THR A 216 32.98 9.84 -6.34
N PRO A 217 33.70 8.72 -6.50
CA PRO A 217 33.94 7.81 -5.39
C PRO A 217 34.57 8.52 -4.19
N SER A 218 33.98 8.34 -3.01
CA SER A 218 34.35 9.00 -1.76
C SER A 218 33.95 8.13 -0.58
N SER A 219 34.76 8.10 0.48
CA SER A 219 34.42 7.44 1.74
C SER A 219 33.63 8.34 2.70
N SER A 220 33.39 9.61 2.35
CA SER A 220 32.81 10.61 3.25
C SER A 220 31.75 11.50 2.61
N LYS A 221 31.73 11.62 1.28
CA LYS A 221 30.79 12.46 0.55
C LYS A 221 29.55 11.67 0.16
N THR A 222 28.38 12.22 0.48
CA THR A 222 27.08 11.61 0.25
C THR A 222 26.34 12.31 -0.89
N TYR A 223 25.51 11.54 -1.59
CA TYR A 223 24.67 11.92 -2.71
C TYR A 223 23.27 11.35 -2.51
N THR A 224 22.23 12.02 -2.98
CA THR A 224 20.87 11.48 -2.91
C THR A 224 20.61 10.53 -4.08
N SER A 225 19.66 9.61 -3.93
CA SER A 225 19.18 8.79 -5.05
C SER A 225 18.70 9.65 -6.21
N ALA A 226 18.04 10.79 -5.93
CA ALA A 226 17.63 11.75 -6.95
C ALA A 226 18.82 12.37 -7.72
N GLN A 227 19.94 12.68 -7.05
CA GLN A 227 21.15 13.19 -7.71
C GLN A 227 21.78 12.12 -8.60
N ILE A 228 21.87 10.88 -8.12
CA ILE A 228 22.37 9.74 -8.89
C ILE A 228 21.45 9.51 -10.10
N GLN A 229 20.14 9.43 -9.88
CA GLN A 229 19.14 9.23 -10.93
C GLN A 229 19.19 10.32 -12.01
N ALA A 230 19.32 11.59 -11.61
CA ALA A 230 19.44 12.72 -12.52
C ALA A 230 20.73 12.68 -13.35
N ALA A 231 21.82 12.12 -12.81
CA ALA A 231 23.05 11.91 -13.54
C ALA A 231 22.92 10.75 -14.54
N LEU A 232 22.35 9.62 -14.11
CA LEU A 232 22.17 8.43 -14.95
C LEU A 232 21.14 8.66 -16.07
N LEU A 233 20.12 9.49 -15.84
CA LEU A 233 19.13 9.88 -16.86
C LEU A 233 19.80 10.52 -18.09
N LYS A 234 20.97 11.15 -17.93
CA LYS A 234 21.71 11.77 -19.05
C LYS A 234 22.43 10.75 -19.94
N VAL A 235 22.57 9.49 -19.50
CA VAL A 235 23.24 8.43 -20.26
C VAL A 235 22.34 7.96 -21.41
N THR A 236 21.08 7.64 -21.12
CA THR A 236 20.16 7.04 -22.10
C THR A 236 18.91 7.87 -22.36
N GLY A 237 18.66 8.93 -21.59
CA GLY A 237 17.39 9.68 -21.61
C GLY A 237 16.23 8.95 -20.93
N LYS A 238 16.47 7.76 -20.36
CA LYS A 238 15.51 6.97 -19.60
C LYS A 238 16.03 6.68 -18.19
N ALA A 239 15.10 6.43 -17.27
CA ALA A 239 15.46 6.13 -15.89
C ALA A 239 16.18 4.77 -15.81
N ALA A 240 17.40 4.78 -15.26
CA ALA A 240 18.11 3.58 -14.85
C ALA A 240 17.56 3.06 -13.51
N VAL A 241 17.72 1.77 -13.23
CA VAL A 241 17.49 1.23 -11.87
C VAL A 241 18.81 1.23 -11.13
N ILE A 242 18.79 1.64 -9.86
CA ILE A 242 19.97 1.64 -8.98
C ILE A 242 19.75 0.72 -7.79
N SER A 243 20.73 -0.13 -7.51
CA SER A 243 20.76 -0.99 -6.34
C SER A 243 21.94 -0.58 -5.47
N CYS A 244 21.70 -0.57 -4.16
CA CYS A 244 22.71 -0.19 -3.20
C CYS A 244 22.98 -1.39 -2.25
N SER A 245 24.07 -1.41 -1.50
CA SER A 245 24.34 -2.39 -0.44
C SER A 245 24.84 -1.65 0.79
N SER A 246 24.26 -1.85 1.98
CA SER A 246 24.62 -1.09 3.19
C SER A 246 24.66 0.44 2.98
N SER A 247 23.68 0.95 2.22
CA SER A 247 23.62 2.34 1.72
C SER A 247 24.63 2.72 0.62
N GLU A 248 25.60 1.91 0.24
CA GLU A 248 26.54 2.23 -0.85
C GLU A 248 25.95 1.86 -2.22
N LEU A 249 26.06 2.74 -3.22
CA LEU A 249 25.65 2.40 -4.58
C LEU A 249 26.60 1.32 -5.13
N TYR A 250 26.06 0.16 -5.53
CA TYR A 250 26.88 -0.95 -6.02
C TYR A 250 26.48 -1.47 -7.40
N GLN A 251 25.27 -1.16 -7.89
CA GLN A 251 24.78 -1.77 -9.13
C GLN A 251 23.79 -0.84 -9.86
N VAL A 252 23.83 -0.86 -11.20
CA VAL A 252 23.01 -0.04 -12.10
C VAL A 252 22.47 -0.89 -13.25
N TYR A 253 21.20 -0.70 -13.61
CA TYR A 253 20.57 -1.31 -14.79
C TYR A 253 20.11 -0.27 -15.79
N TYR A 254 20.37 -0.53 -17.07
CA TYR A 254 19.82 0.22 -18.19
C TYR A 254 18.91 -0.68 -19.03
N GLY A 255 17.69 -0.21 -19.30
CA GLY A 255 16.71 -0.93 -20.13
C GLY A 255 16.75 -0.50 -21.59
N PHE A 256 16.58 -1.47 -22.49
CA PHE A 256 16.49 -1.24 -23.93
C PHE A 256 15.46 -2.15 -24.58
N PHE A 257 14.67 -1.63 -25.51
CA PHE A 257 14.05 -2.44 -26.55
C PHE A 257 15.02 -2.57 -27.73
N THR A 258 14.77 -3.52 -28.61
CA THR A 258 15.56 -3.73 -29.83
C THR A 258 14.67 -3.62 -31.05
N ASN A 259 15.07 -2.80 -32.02
CA ASN A 259 14.52 -2.86 -33.37
C ASN A 259 15.33 -3.88 -34.18
N GLY A 260 14.75 -5.05 -34.44
CA GLY A 260 15.42 -6.11 -35.18
C GLY A 260 16.14 -7.15 -34.30
N PRO A 261 16.90 -8.08 -34.91
CA PRO A 261 17.59 -9.17 -34.21
C PRO A 261 18.78 -8.66 -33.39
N LEU A 262 19.10 -9.32 -32.26
CA LEU A 262 20.09 -8.82 -31.29
C LEU A 262 21.46 -8.54 -31.91
N GLN A 263 21.89 -9.36 -32.87
CA GLN A 263 23.20 -9.25 -33.54
C GLN A 263 23.37 -7.93 -34.30
N ASP A 264 22.27 -7.34 -34.77
CA ASP A 264 22.21 -6.12 -35.57
C ASP A 264 21.26 -5.08 -34.95
N ALA A 265 20.90 -5.25 -33.68
CA ALA A 265 19.81 -4.51 -33.07
C ALA A 265 20.13 -3.01 -32.97
N ASP A 266 19.16 -2.20 -33.37
CA ASP A 266 19.10 -0.80 -32.98
C ASP A 266 18.46 -0.73 -31.58
N PHE A 267 19.28 -0.47 -30.57
CA PHE A 267 18.86 -0.40 -29.17
C PHE A 267 18.12 0.91 -28.88
N VAL A 268 16.84 0.79 -28.50
CA VAL A 268 16.00 1.90 -28.08
C VAL A 268 15.94 1.93 -26.57
N ALA A 269 16.49 2.97 -25.94
CA ALA A 269 16.43 3.11 -24.48
C ALA A 269 14.99 3.06 -23.97
N SER A 270 14.74 2.24 -22.95
CA SER A 270 13.45 2.03 -22.31
C SER A 270 13.55 2.23 -20.80
N THR A 271 12.40 2.46 -20.15
CA THR A 271 12.30 2.36 -18.69
C THR A 271 12.10 0.90 -18.31
N ILE A 272 12.84 0.41 -17.32
CA ILE A 272 12.73 -0.95 -16.81
C ILE A 272 11.40 -1.09 -16.06
N GLY A 273 10.61 -2.13 -16.37
CA GLY A 273 9.31 -2.39 -15.72
C GLY A 273 9.43 -2.63 -14.20
N LYS A 274 8.35 -2.34 -13.45
CA LYS A 274 8.29 -2.40 -11.96
C LYS A 274 8.67 -3.78 -11.38
N LEU A 275 8.31 -4.89 -12.04
CA LEU A 275 8.47 -6.26 -11.55
C LEU A 275 9.93 -6.73 -11.33
N ARG A 276 10.93 -6.13 -11.98
CA ARG A 276 12.35 -6.50 -11.73
C ARG A 276 12.99 -5.74 -10.57
N LEU A 277 12.51 -4.52 -10.25
CA LEU A 277 12.90 -3.83 -9.02
C LEU A 277 12.61 -4.71 -7.79
N GLU A 278 11.61 -5.59 -7.86
CA GLU A 278 11.18 -6.49 -6.78
C GLU A 278 12.11 -7.68 -6.55
N ASN A 279 12.70 -8.27 -7.60
CA ASN A 279 13.49 -9.49 -7.45
C ASN A 279 14.89 -9.26 -6.86
N GLU A 280 15.44 -8.06 -7.01
CA GLU A 280 16.71 -7.66 -6.40
C GLU A 280 16.56 -6.82 -5.13
N ALA A 281 15.38 -6.23 -4.90
CA ALA A 281 15.06 -5.51 -3.67
C ALA A 281 14.68 -6.40 -2.48
N LYS A 282 14.82 -7.74 -2.58
CA LYS A 282 14.61 -8.69 -1.47
C LYS A 282 15.58 -8.50 -0.28
N GLY A 283 16.38 -7.44 -0.26
CA GLY A 283 17.14 -6.99 0.91
C GLY A 283 17.22 -5.46 0.99
N PHE A 284 16.39 -4.89 1.86
CA PHE A 284 16.45 -3.55 2.48
C PHE A 284 15.62 -2.39 1.85
N PRO A 285 14.94 -1.61 2.73
CA PRO A 285 14.21 -0.39 2.36
C PRO A 285 15.22 0.73 2.04
N ARG A 286 14.90 1.66 1.13
CA ARG A 286 15.84 2.74 0.82
C ARG A 286 15.27 4.14 0.72
N PRO A 287 15.37 4.90 1.81
CA PRO A 287 15.91 6.25 1.77
C PRO A 287 17.45 6.21 1.91
N ARG A 288 18.16 6.84 0.96
CA ARG A 288 19.62 7.18 0.92
C ARG A 288 20.56 6.08 0.41
N CYS A 289 21.02 6.24 -0.84
CA CYS A 289 22.28 5.63 -1.29
C CYS A 289 23.44 6.61 -1.03
N SER A 290 24.26 6.38 -0.01
CA SER A 290 25.57 7.01 0.19
C SER A 290 26.52 6.22 1.09
N PRO A 291 27.86 6.33 0.88
CA PRO A 291 28.57 6.97 -0.25
C PRO A 291 28.92 5.99 -1.40
N VAL A 292 29.49 6.47 -2.51
CA VAL A 292 30.08 5.60 -3.58
C VAL A 292 31.51 5.27 -3.14
N PRO A 293 31.83 4.09 -2.59
CA PRO A 293 33.14 3.83 -2.01
C PRO A 293 34.25 3.90 -3.08
N PRO A 294 35.44 4.47 -2.78
CA PRO A 294 36.58 4.38 -3.69
C PRO A 294 37.05 2.93 -3.78
N LYS A 295 37.32 2.45 -5.00
CA LYS A 295 38.04 1.20 -5.24
C LYS A 295 39.45 1.32 -4.64
N SER A 296 39.67 0.77 -3.44
CA SER A 296 40.97 0.82 -2.74
C SER A 296 41.54 -0.58 -2.60
N ALA A 297 42.78 -0.77 -3.03
CA ALA A 297 43.48 -2.06 -2.93
C ALA A 297 43.75 -2.39 -1.44
N ARG A 298 42.86 -3.15 -0.80
CA ARG A 298 43.14 -3.72 0.52
C ARG A 298 44.03 -4.95 0.32
N ALA A 299 45.28 -4.86 0.81
CA ALA A 299 46.25 -5.94 0.75
C ALA A 299 45.72 -7.20 1.47
N ARG A 300 45.49 -8.28 0.72
CA ARG A 300 45.18 -9.62 1.25
C ARG A 300 46.42 -10.19 1.95
N THR A 301 46.29 -10.53 3.22
CA THR A 301 47.11 -11.56 3.86
C THR A 301 46.38 -12.90 3.73
N ALA A 302 47.05 -13.89 3.16
CA ALA A 302 46.50 -15.20 2.83
C ALA A 302 46.33 -16.10 4.06
N PRO A 303 45.35 -17.02 4.03
CA PRO A 303 45.56 -18.36 4.57
C PRO A 303 45.48 -19.44 3.48
N ALA A 304 46.27 -20.49 3.71
CA ALA A 304 46.62 -21.55 2.79
C ALA A 304 45.50 -22.55 2.47
N ALA A 305 45.72 -23.22 1.34
CA ALA A 305 44.89 -24.22 0.69
C ALA A 305 44.56 -25.47 1.52
N ALA A 306 43.40 -26.07 1.24
CA ALA A 306 43.25 -27.52 1.17
C ALA A 306 42.15 -27.90 0.17
N SER A 307 42.54 -28.76 -0.75
CA SER A 307 41.78 -29.35 -1.86
C SER A 307 40.68 -30.31 -1.40
N SER A 308 39.62 -30.47 -2.20
CA SER A 308 39.48 -31.67 -3.02
C SER A 308 38.12 -31.71 -3.76
N THR A 309 38.25 -32.11 -5.01
CA THR A 309 37.31 -32.29 -6.10
C THR A 309 36.31 -33.42 -5.91
N CYS A 310 35.14 -33.33 -6.58
CA CYS A 310 34.51 -34.49 -7.20
C CYS A 310 33.81 -34.12 -8.52
N PRO A 311 33.75 -35.02 -9.53
CA PRO A 311 33.35 -34.71 -10.90
C PRO A 311 31.89 -35.02 -11.25
N ARG A 312 31.54 -34.43 -12.40
CA ARG A 312 30.34 -34.45 -13.26
C ARG A 312 29.72 -35.83 -13.59
N ALA A 313 28.45 -35.73 -14.04
CA ALA A 313 27.79 -36.46 -15.16
C ALA A 313 27.00 -37.76 -14.82
N VAL A 314 25.83 -38.11 -15.41
CA VAL A 314 25.00 -37.56 -16.52
C VAL A 314 23.74 -38.45 -16.71
N GLN A 315 22.61 -37.87 -17.19
CA GLN A 315 21.48 -38.44 -18.00
C GLN A 315 20.55 -39.54 -17.42
N ALA A 316 19.29 -39.75 -17.83
CA ALA A 316 18.37 -39.12 -18.81
C ALA A 316 16.94 -39.73 -18.76
N HIS A 317 15.97 -38.92 -19.23
CA HIS A 317 14.79 -39.22 -20.10
C HIS A 317 13.50 -39.99 -19.65
N HIS A 318 12.38 -39.28 -19.92
CA HIS A 318 11.14 -39.65 -20.67
C HIS A 318 9.77 -39.97 -19.98
N GLN A 319 8.82 -39.05 -20.24
CA GLN A 319 7.41 -39.14 -20.75
C GLN A 319 6.20 -39.76 -19.99
N LEU A 320 5.19 -38.88 -19.77
CA LEU A 320 3.70 -38.92 -19.87
C LEU A 320 2.87 -40.23 -19.73
N THR A 321 1.81 -40.23 -18.87
CA THR A 321 0.37 -40.57 -19.18
C THR A 321 -0.60 -40.62 -17.94
N THR A 322 -1.81 -40.04 -18.11
CA THR A 322 -3.20 -40.38 -17.62
C THR A 322 -3.66 -40.49 -16.14
N SER A 323 -4.82 -39.87 -15.83
CA SER A 323 -5.66 -39.86 -14.59
C SER A 323 -6.52 -41.14 -14.34
N PRO A 324 -7.44 -41.22 -13.34
CA PRO A 324 -7.29 -41.24 -11.87
C PRO A 324 -8.05 -42.42 -11.16
N THR A 325 -7.66 -42.88 -9.95
CA THR A 325 -8.60 -43.43 -8.91
C THR A 325 -7.95 -43.86 -7.56
N SER A 326 -8.62 -43.47 -6.46
CA SER A 326 -8.73 -44.09 -5.11
C SER A 326 -7.57 -44.12 -4.08
N THR A 327 -7.90 -43.71 -2.85
CA THR A 327 -7.17 -43.88 -1.56
C THR A 327 -7.76 -45.13 -0.85
N PRO A 328 -7.02 -46.00 -0.13
CA PRO A 328 -5.98 -45.64 0.84
C PRO A 328 -4.69 -46.50 0.83
N THR A 329 -3.64 -45.99 1.49
CA THR A 329 -2.40 -46.71 1.89
C THR A 329 -1.65 -47.42 0.76
N GLY A 330 -0.66 -46.74 0.16
CA GLY A 330 0.11 -47.29 -0.94
C GLY A 330 1.53 -46.76 -0.96
N SER A 331 2.44 -47.60 -1.42
CA SER A 331 3.87 -47.38 -1.46
C SER A 331 4.25 -46.09 -2.21
N PHE A 332 4.61 -45.07 -1.45
CA PHE A 332 4.99 -43.75 -1.95
C PHE A 332 6.38 -43.81 -2.61
N SER A 333 6.51 -43.23 -3.81
CA SER A 333 7.80 -43.07 -4.48
C SER A 333 7.90 -41.68 -5.09
N GLY A 334 9.04 -41.02 -4.95
CA GLY A 334 9.23 -39.65 -5.42
C GLY A 334 10.37 -38.96 -4.71
N LYS A 335 10.63 -37.70 -5.06
CA LYS A 335 11.63 -36.85 -4.39
C LYS A 335 10.96 -35.63 -3.80
N GLY A 336 11.34 -35.24 -2.58
CA GLY A 336 10.77 -34.07 -1.91
C GLY A 336 11.46 -33.75 -0.59
N TYR A 337 11.02 -32.68 0.07
CA TYR A 337 11.53 -32.27 1.38
C TYR A 337 10.65 -32.85 2.49
N LEU A 338 11.23 -32.99 3.69
CA LEU A 338 10.49 -33.30 4.91
C LEU A 338 10.45 -32.05 5.79
N ASN A 339 9.37 -31.29 5.70
CA ASN A 339 9.18 -30.08 6.48
C ASN A 339 8.86 -30.42 7.95
N ALA A 340 9.37 -29.62 8.87
CA ALA A 340 9.16 -29.80 10.30
C ALA A 340 8.14 -28.76 10.77
N TYR A 341 7.01 -29.24 11.30
CA TYR A 341 5.95 -28.37 11.81
C TYR A 341 6.00 -28.33 13.34
N TYR A 342 6.19 -27.15 13.91
CA TYR A 342 6.20 -26.93 15.36
C TYR A 342 5.13 -25.89 15.73
N ASN A 343 4.27 -26.20 16.71
CA ASN A 343 3.11 -25.38 17.10
C ASN A 343 2.19 -24.97 15.94
N GLY A 344 2.04 -25.82 14.92
CA GLY A 344 1.16 -25.58 13.77
C GLY A 344 1.77 -24.77 12.62
N ASN A 345 3.00 -24.26 12.79
CA ASN A 345 3.73 -23.53 11.74
C ASN A 345 4.82 -24.42 11.13
N GLU A 346 5.09 -24.24 9.83
CA GLU A 346 6.29 -24.80 9.21
C GLU A 346 7.51 -24.05 9.74
N ASP A 347 8.28 -24.70 10.60
CA ASP A 347 9.39 -24.08 11.33
C ASP A 347 10.68 -24.82 10.95
N GLY A 348 11.09 -24.73 9.68
CA GLY A 348 12.24 -25.43 9.13
C GLY A 348 11.95 -26.83 8.59
N CYS A 349 12.98 -27.65 8.44
CA CYS A 349 12.89 -28.95 7.76
C CYS A 349 13.98 -29.93 8.20
N LEU A 350 13.86 -31.20 7.80
CA LEU A 350 14.89 -32.20 8.03
C LEU A 350 16.00 -32.08 6.97
N ILE A 351 17.24 -31.97 7.43
CA ILE A 351 18.44 -31.94 6.58
C ILE A 351 18.99 -33.35 6.35
N SER A 352 20.05 -33.50 5.54
CA SER A 352 20.42 -34.79 4.95
C SER A 352 20.76 -35.90 5.95
N ALA A 353 21.05 -35.59 7.22
CA ALA A 353 21.29 -36.57 8.27
C ALA A 353 20.00 -37.03 9.01
N GLY A 354 18.85 -36.41 8.73
CA GLY A 354 17.57 -36.67 9.41
C GLY A 354 17.30 -35.76 10.63
N THR A 355 18.13 -34.74 10.86
CA THR A 355 17.96 -33.75 11.95
C THR A 355 17.13 -32.55 11.48
N TRP A 356 16.38 -31.95 12.38
CA TRP A 356 15.57 -30.75 12.16
C TRP A 356 16.45 -29.48 12.25
N TYR A 357 16.34 -28.60 11.27
CA TYR A 357 17.08 -27.34 11.21
C TYR A 357 16.22 -26.19 10.66
N THR A 358 16.29 -25.03 11.30
CA THR A 358 15.43 -23.86 11.02
C THR A 358 16.05 -22.83 10.08
N THR A 359 17.36 -22.87 9.86
CA THR A 359 18.09 -21.83 9.10
C THR A 359 18.90 -22.39 7.92
N GLY A 360 18.82 -23.69 7.63
CA GLY A 360 19.59 -24.31 6.56
C GLY A 360 18.75 -24.97 5.48
N THR A 361 19.42 -25.34 4.40
CA THR A 361 18.80 -25.93 3.22
C THR A 361 18.19 -27.30 3.50
N CYS A 362 16.91 -27.45 3.19
CA CYS A 362 16.19 -28.72 3.30
C CYS A 362 16.82 -29.80 2.43
N ALA A 363 16.91 -31.02 2.96
CA ALA A 363 17.42 -32.13 2.18
C ALA A 363 16.33 -32.76 1.33
N THR A 364 16.65 -33.02 0.08
CA THR A 364 15.80 -33.85 -0.77
C THR A 364 15.91 -35.30 -0.34
N TYR A 365 14.77 -35.91 -0.03
CA TYR A 365 14.63 -37.33 0.24
C TYR A 365 14.02 -38.01 -0.98
N THR A 366 14.56 -39.17 -1.34
CA THR A 366 13.98 -40.06 -2.34
C THR A 366 13.20 -41.14 -1.61
N ALA A 367 11.89 -41.14 -1.74
CA ALA A 367 11.04 -42.24 -1.32
C ALA A 367 11.03 -43.34 -2.40
N THR A 368 11.16 -44.58 -1.98
CA THR A 368 11.03 -45.76 -2.84
C THR A 368 10.01 -46.70 -2.23
N ALA A 369 9.04 -47.12 -3.04
CA ALA A 369 8.02 -48.07 -2.67
C ALA A 369 8.62 -49.35 -2.05
N SER A 370 8.13 -49.78 -0.88
CA SER A 370 8.60 -50.98 -0.19
C SER A 370 7.48 -51.57 0.69
N GLY A 371 6.93 -52.71 0.28
CA GLY A 371 5.81 -53.35 0.99
C GLY A 371 4.55 -52.48 0.98
N SER A 372 3.88 -52.36 2.14
CA SER A 372 2.72 -51.46 2.32
C SER A 372 3.08 -49.99 2.56
N GLY A 373 4.36 -49.64 2.43
CA GLY A 373 4.89 -48.31 2.69
C GLY A 373 6.05 -47.97 1.75
N PHE A 374 7.02 -47.20 2.25
CA PHE A 374 8.16 -46.74 1.47
C PHE A 374 9.42 -46.58 2.32
N THR A 375 10.58 -46.78 1.72
CA THR A 375 11.88 -46.44 2.32
C THR A 375 12.32 -45.07 1.85
N LEU A 376 13.06 -44.34 2.67
CA LEU A 376 13.62 -43.03 2.34
C LEU A 376 15.14 -43.10 2.19
N VAL A 377 15.68 -42.34 1.24
CA VAL A 377 17.12 -42.17 1.03
C VAL A 377 17.43 -40.68 0.88
N SER A 378 18.41 -40.18 1.63
CA SER A 378 18.95 -38.83 1.47
C SER A 378 20.33 -38.88 0.79
N SER A 379 20.95 -37.72 0.56
CA SER A 379 22.35 -37.65 0.09
C SER A 379 23.37 -38.32 1.02
N LYS A 380 23.00 -38.64 2.27
CA LYS A 380 23.85 -39.37 3.23
C LYS A 380 23.67 -40.88 3.18
N GLY A 381 22.64 -41.39 2.52
CA GLY A 381 22.33 -42.82 2.40
C GLY A 381 20.92 -43.15 2.86
N ASN A 382 20.68 -44.43 3.16
CA ASN A 382 19.38 -44.92 3.63
C ASN A 382 18.95 -44.21 4.92
N CYS A 383 17.65 -43.97 5.04
CA CYS A 383 17.05 -43.43 6.25
C CYS A 383 16.32 -44.52 7.02
N GLY A 384 16.45 -44.48 8.35
CA GLY A 384 15.80 -45.42 9.24
C GLY A 384 15.66 -44.90 10.66
N ILE A 385 14.94 -45.67 11.49
CA ILE A 385 14.81 -45.39 12.92
C ILE A 385 15.93 -46.12 13.67
N VAL A 386 16.96 -45.37 14.09
CA VAL A 386 18.12 -45.90 14.83
C VAL A 386 18.03 -45.42 16.27
N SER A 387 17.94 -46.35 17.22
CA SER A 387 17.78 -46.04 18.65
C SER A 387 16.63 -45.07 18.95
N GLY A 388 15.54 -45.13 18.16
CA GLY A 388 14.35 -44.30 18.30
C GLY A 388 14.41 -42.94 17.59
N ALA A 389 15.54 -42.57 16.98
CA ALA A 389 15.71 -41.34 16.21
C ALA A 389 15.60 -41.58 14.70
N PHE A 390 15.04 -40.63 13.97
CA PHE A 390 15.08 -40.61 12.51
C PHE A 390 16.49 -40.24 12.07
N THR A 391 17.17 -41.11 11.32
CA THR A 391 18.58 -40.94 10.97
C THR A 391 18.84 -41.43 9.54
N CYS A 392 19.66 -40.71 8.79
CA CYS A 392 20.08 -41.10 7.44
C CYS A 392 21.60 -41.21 7.33
N GLY A 393 22.08 -42.28 6.70
CA GLY A 393 23.51 -42.56 6.58
C GLY A 393 23.83 -43.81 5.77
N SER A 394 25.08 -43.95 5.32
CA SER A 394 25.53 -45.08 4.50
C SER A 394 25.52 -46.41 5.24
N GLY A 395 25.59 -46.40 6.58
CA GLY A 395 25.48 -47.58 7.45
C GLY A 395 24.10 -47.79 8.08
N VAL A 396 23.10 -46.98 7.74
CA VAL A 396 21.75 -47.09 8.30
C VAL A 396 20.94 -48.13 7.53
N SER A 397 20.28 -49.04 8.24
CA SER A 397 19.33 -49.97 7.62
C SER A 397 18.03 -49.23 7.27
N ALA A 398 17.57 -49.38 6.03
CA ALA A 398 16.36 -48.71 5.57
C ALA A 398 15.13 -49.17 6.38
N THR A 399 14.39 -48.21 6.93
CA THR A 399 13.12 -48.47 7.61
C THR A 399 11.96 -48.20 6.65
N THR A 400 10.91 -49.04 6.71
CA THR A 400 9.68 -48.80 5.96
C THR A 400 8.77 -47.84 6.73
N PHE A 401 8.50 -46.69 6.13
CA PHE A 401 7.57 -45.66 6.61
C PHE A 401 6.23 -45.79 5.88
N THR A 402 5.18 -45.23 6.47
CA THR A 402 3.87 -45.08 5.82
C THR A 402 3.50 -43.60 5.73
N ALA A 403 2.40 -43.30 5.05
CA ALA A 403 1.80 -41.97 5.06
C ALA A 403 0.42 -42.04 5.71
N VAL A 404 0.15 -41.17 6.68
CA VAL A 404 -1.17 -41.03 7.33
C VAL A 404 -1.62 -39.59 7.16
N SER A 405 -2.76 -39.38 6.47
CA SER A 405 -3.30 -38.04 6.18
C SER A 405 -2.28 -37.07 5.55
N GLY A 406 -1.47 -37.58 4.61
CA GLY A 406 -0.42 -36.80 3.92
C GLY A 406 0.87 -36.57 4.72
N LYS A 407 0.96 -37.06 5.97
CA LYS A 407 2.15 -36.93 6.83
C LYS A 407 2.99 -38.21 6.86
N LEU A 408 4.31 -38.07 7.00
CA LEU A 408 5.22 -39.20 7.26
C LEU A 408 4.82 -39.91 8.55
N ALA A 409 4.74 -41.22 8.54
CA ALA A 409 4.37 -42.02 9.70
C ALA A 409 5.30 -43.23 9.89
N TYR A 410 5.51 -43.61 11.16
CA TYR A 410 6.24 -44.81 11.55
C TYR A 410 5.40 -45.60 12.57
N ASN A 411 5.20 -46.90 12.33
CA ASN A 411 4.31 -47.75 13.12
C ASN A 411 2.88 -47.19 13.32
N GLY A 412 2.36 -46.46 12.34
CA GLY A 412 1.02 -45.87 12.37
C GLY A 412 0.93 -44.52 13.08
N ALA A 413 1.99 -44.02 13.70
CA ALA A 413 2.05 -42.69 14.31
C ALA A 413 2.68 -41.68 13.33
N SER A 414 2.04 -40.53 13.14
CA SER A 414 2.52 -39.43 12.28
C SER A 414 3.16 -38.27 13.06
N THR A 415 3.23 -38.37 14.38
CA THR A 415 3.83 -37.35 15.26
C THR A 415 5.26 -37.76 15.61
N PHE A 416 6.19 -36.85 15.39
CA PHE A 416 7.60 -36.99 15.78
C PHE A 416 7.92 -35.97 16.88
N TYR A 417 9.09 -36.06 17.50
CA TYR A 417 9.43 -35.22 18.66
C TYR A 417 10.88 -34.75 18.63
N ALA A 418 11.18 -33.65 19.30
CA ALA A 418 12.54 -33.16 19.51
C ALA A 418 12.77 -32.81 20.99
N SER A 419 14.02 -32.86 21.44
CA SER A 419 14.41 -32.46 22.80
C SER A 419 14.70 -30.97 22.95
N VAL A 420 14.83 -30.26 21.83
CA VAL A 420 15.11 -28.82 21.72
C VAL A 420 14.47 -28.28 20.44
N VAL A 421 14.03 -27.02 20.46
CA VAL A 421 13.65 -26.27 19.24
C VAL A 421 14.93 -25.64 18.67
N PRO A 422 15.36 -26.01 17.44
CA PRO A 422 16.59 -25.51 16.84
C PRO A 422 16.47 -24.03 16.48
N SER A 423 17.55 -23.27 16.72
CA SER A 423 17.67 -21.87 16.31
C SER A 423 19.11 -21.55 15.95
N GLY A 424 19.30 -20.57 15.06
CA GLY A 424 20.63 -20.24 14.52
C GLY A 424 21.25 -21.46 13.84
N SER A 425 22.49 -21.82 14.21
CA SER A 425 23.20 -22.99 13.68
C SER A 425 22.90 -24.32 14.40
N THR A 426 22.00 -24.30 15.39
CA THR A 426 21.67 -25.47 16.21
C THR A 426 20.74 -26.40 15.44
N GLN A 427 21.04 -27.70 15.41
CA GLN A 427 20.16 -28.73 14.82
C GLN A 427 19.56 -29.60 15.93
N ALA A 428 18.32 -30.04 15.75
CA ALA A 428 17.62 -30.90 16.70
C ALA A 428 17.48 -32.34 16.16
N THR A 429 17.71 -33.32 17.02
CA THR A 429 17.45 -34.73 16.68
C THR A 429 15.94 -35.01 16.73
N VAL A 430 15.43 -35.71 15.72
CA VAL A 430 14.01 -36.06 15.59
C VAL A 430 13.80 -37.49 16.10
N TYR A 431 12.88 -37.67 17.04
CA TYR A 431 12.56 -38.91 17.73
C TYR A 431 11.15 -39.39 17.42
N THR A 432 10.96 -40.71 17.42
CA THR A 432 9.64 -41.37 17.27
C THR A 432 8.89 -41.51 18.60
N SER A 433 9.60 -41.39 19.72
CA SER A 433 9.03 -41.39 21.08
C SER A 433 8.89 -39.97 21.61
N SER A 434 7.87 -39.71 22.42
CA SER A 434 7.64 -38.40 23.04
C SER A 434 8.89 -37.78 23.68
N LYS A 435 9.11 -36.48 23.42
CA LYS A 435 10.15 -35.60 23.99
C LYS A 435 9.52 -34.24 24.33
N SER A 436 10.34 -33.30 24.78
CA SER A 436 9.93 -31.96 25.22
C SER A 436 9.13 -31.17 24.18
N TYR A 437 9.33 -31.42 22.89
CA TYR A 437 8.66 -30.70 21.81
C TYR A 437 8.06 -31.69 20.80
N SER A 438 6.79 -31.48 20.45
CA SER A 438 6.08 -32.26 19.44
C SER A 438 6.25 -31.61 18.07
N LEU A 439 6.59 -32.43 17.08
CA LEU A 439 6.62 -32.06 15.68
C LEU A 439 5.38 -32.66 15.02
N MET A 440 4.52 -31.78 14.46
CA MET A 440 3.40 -32.03 13.54
C MET A 440 1.95 -32.16 14.11
N ASP A 441 1.28 -31.03 14.33
CA ASP A 441 -0.19 -30.86 14.30
C ASP A 441 -0.53 -29.75 13.28
N ASN A 442 -0.73 -30.01 11.98
CA ASN A 442 -2.05 -30.09 11.29
C ASN A 442 -1.80 -30.41 9.78
N PRO A 443 -2.71 -31.02 8.99
CA PRO A 443 -2.48 -31.45 7.60
C PRO A 443 -3.05 -30.51 6.52
N LEU A 444 -2.49 -30.56 5.30
CA LEU A 444 -3.15 -30.09 4.07
C LEU A 444 -2.82 -31.02 2.89
N TRP A 445 -3.85 -31.51 2.16
CA TRP A 445 -3.98 -31.46 0.69
C TRP A 445 -5.30 -32.09 0.16
N PRO A 446 -5.76 -31.75 -1.07
CA PRO A 446 -7.17 -31.53 -1.42
C PRO A 446 -7.93 -32.75 -1.96
N ALA A 447 -9.26 -32.74 -1.82
CA ALA A 447 -10.20 -33.62 -2.53
C ALA A 447 -11.53 -32.88 -2.85
N ASP A 448 -12.06 -33.10 -4.06
CA ASP A 448 -13.11 -32.34 -4.76
C ASP A 448 -14.59 -32.54 -4.30
N LEU A 449 -15.38 -31.43 -4.35
CA LEU A 449 -16.85 -31.19 -4.63
C LEU A 449 -17.99 -31.96 -3.88
N PRO A 450 -19.30 -31.56 -3.88
CA PRO A 450 -20.02 -30.31 -4.23
C PRO A 450 -21.07 -29.80 -3.18
N ALA A 451 -21.74 -28.69 -3.51
CA ALA A 451 -22.74 -27.89 -2.75
C ALA A 451 -24.07 -28.57 -2.33
N LEU A 452 -24.78 -27.98 -1.35
CA LEU A 452 -26.25 -27.79 -1.34
C LEU A 452 -26.71 -26.76 -0.28
N SER A 453 -27.62 -25.89 -0.71
CA SER A 453 -28.28 -24.77 -0.03
C SER A 453 -29.49 -25.19 0.83
N PHE A 454 -30.03 -24.27 1.68
CA PHE A 454 -31.43 -23.78 1.66
C PHE A 454 -31.78 -22.83 2.84
N TYR A 455 -32.28 -21.64 2.47
CA TYR A 455 -33.37 -20.80 3.02
C TYR A 455 -33.31 -20.02 4.36
N ALA A 456 -33.13 -18.70 4.18
CA ALA A 456 -33.99 -17.56 4.54
C ALA A 456 -35.21 -17.72 5.48
N SER A 457 -35.35 -16.74 6.38
CA SER A 457 -36.63 -16.09 6.71
C SER A 457 -36.43 -14.60 7.05
N THR A 458 -37.29 -13.79 6.44
CA THR A 458 -37.21 -12.35 6.13
C THR A 458 -37.78 -11.44 7.22
N ILE A 459 -37.23 -10.21 7.32
CA ILE A 459 -37.92 -9.01 7.80
C ILE A 459 -38.73 -8.43 6.62
N ALA A 460 -39.98 -8.02 6.87
CA ALA A 460 -40.80 -7.28 5.91
C ALA A 460 -40.98 -5.83 6.37
N ALA A 461 -40.76 -4.89 5.45
CA ALA A 461 -41.14 -3.48 5.58
C ALA A 461 -42.10 -3.10 4.43
N VAL A 462 -43.22 -2.49 4.82
CA VAL A 462 -44.07 -1.53 4.08
C VAL A 462 -44.82 -2.01 2.83
N HIS A 463 -46.14 -1.80 2.82
CA HIS A 463 -46.90 -1.44 1.61
C HIS A 463 -47.98 -0.41 1.96
N GLY A 464 -48.05 0.67 1.18
CA GLY A 464 -49.09 1.68 1.23
C GLY A 464 -50.03 1.59 0.01
N GLN A 465 -51.32 1.76 0.32
CA GLN A 465 -52.46 2.17 -0.53
C GLN A 465 -53.09 1.15 -1.52
N SER A 466 -54.30 0.70 -1.19
CA SER A 466 -55.56 1.26 -1.72
C SER A 466 -56.78 0.56 -1.12
N LEU A 467 -57.81 1.32 -0.71
CA LEU A 467 -59.23 1.14 -1.04
C LEU A 467 -60.16 1.94 -0.09
N LEU A 468 -60.99 2.77 -0.74
CA LEU A 468 -62.12 3.50 -0.20
C LEU A 468 -63.20 2.58 0.40
N LYS A 469 -63.71 2.87 1.61
CA LYS A 469 -65.10 3.34 1.88
C LYS A 469 -65.54 3.19 3.36
N PHE A 470 -66.38 4.17 3.74
CA PHE A 470 -67.38 4.23 4.84
C PHE A 470 -66.99 4.70 6.25
N ARG A 471 -67.19 6.03 6.42
CA ARG A 471 -68.06 6.74 7.40
C ARG A 471 -67.77 6.72 8.91
N GLU A 472 -67.51 7.94 9.39
CA GLU A 472 -68.16 8.70 10.49
C GLU A 472 -68.21 8.12 11.91
N CYS A 473 -67.48 8.76 12.84
CA CYS A 473 -68.02 9.78 13.75
C CYS A 473 -66.93 10.29 14.70
N GLY A 474 -66.82 11.62 14.91
CA GLY A 474 -66.07 12.15 16.07
C GLY A 474 -65.39 13.51 15.91
N MET A 475 -66.17 14.59 16.03
CA MET A 475 -65.78 15.92 16.58
C MET A 475 -64.87 15.80 17.83
N LYS A 476 -64.03 16.75 18.30
CA LYS A 476 -63.79 18.20 18.09
C LYS A 476 -62.53 18.63 18.90
N SER A 477 -61.90 19.72 18.45
CA SER A 477 -61.34 20.88 19.21
C SER A 477 -60.08 20.78 20.10
N SER A 478 -58.97 21.34 19.59
CA SER A 478 -58.26 22.59 19.98
C SER A 478 -57.60 22.84 21.37
N LYS A 479 -56.35 23.35 21.28
CA LYS A 479 -55.64 24.39 22.09
C LYS A 479 -55.27 24.08 23.57
N TYR A 480 -53.97 24.19 23.92
CA TYR A 480 -53.37 25.34 24.64
C TYR A 480 -51.88 25.11 24.98
N SER A 481 -51.20 26.23 25.24
CA SER A 481 -49.78 26.45 25.48
C SER A 481 -49.38 26.50 26.97
N SER A 482 -48.06 26.36 27.20
CA SER A 482 -47.19 27.18 28.09
C SER A 482 -47.12 26.99 29.64
N PHE A 483 -45.88 27.20 30.14
CA PHE A 483 -45.40 27.75 31.43
C PHE A 483 -44.78 26.85 32.56
N HIS A 484 -43.46 27.08 32.76
CA HIS A 484 -42.64 27.40 33.96
C HIS A 484 -42.58 26.61 35.31
N THR A 485 -41.32 26.28 35.67
CA THR A 485 -40.48 26.54 36.88
C THR A 485 -40.74 25.95 38.28
N SER A 486 -39.59 25.62 38.93
CA SER A 486 -39.24 25.62 40.39
C SER A 486 -39.81 24.48 41.26
N SER A 487 -39.19 23.96 42.33
CA SER A 487 -37.89 24.08 43.02
C SER A 487 -37.91 23.08 44.21
N ASP A 488 -36.75 22.55 44.60
CA ASP A 488 -36.31 22.04 45.94
C ASP A 488 -37.23 21.19 46.84
N CYS A 489 -36.75 20.00 47.25
CA CYS A 489 -36.37 19.70 48.65
C CYS A 489 -35.88 18.24 48.84
N THR A 490 -34.81 18.09 49.62
CA THR A 490 -34.14 16.86 50.06
C THR A 490 -34.77 16.22 51.32
N ILE A 491 -34.45 14.94 51.56
CA ILE A 491 -34.01 14.29 52.82
C ILE A 491 -34.55 12.84 52.96
N GLY A 492 -33.66 11.90 53.30
CA GLY A 492 -34.00 10.84 54.27
C GLY A 492 -33.53 9.42 53.96
N ASN A 493 -32.40 9.02 54.54
CA ASN A 493 -31.83 7.67 54.50
C ASN A 493 -32.61 6.61 55.32
N LEU A 494 -32.38 5.36 54.89
CA LEU A 494 -32.77 4.01 55.35
C LEU A 494 -32.79 3.74 56.87
N PRO A 495 -33.38 2.58 57.25
CA PRO A 495 -32.53 1.54 57.88
C PRO A 495 -32.87 0.08 57.50
N THR A 496 -31.83 -0.78 57.43
CA THR A 496 -31.86 -2.26 57.54
C THR A 496 -31.74 -2.66 59.04
N PRO A 497 -31.52 -3.92 59.53
CA PRO A 497 -31.49 -5.30 58.95
C PRO A 497 -32.17 -6.40 59.84
N ASN A 498 -32.20 -7.68 59.41
CA ASN A 498 -31.57 -8.85 60.11
C ASN A 498 -32.14 -10.26 59.79
N MET A 499 -31.19 -11.20 59.73
CA MET A 499 -31.24 -12.67 59.53
C MET A 499 -31.90 -13.47 60.67
N VAL A 500 -32.28 -14.75 60.43
CA VAL A 500 -31.82 -15.95 61.18
C VAL A 500 -32.01 -17.26 60.36
N LYS A 501 -31.03 -18.18 60.53
CA LYS A 501 -30.74 -19.52 59.97
C LYS A 501 -31.72 -20.66 60.31
N TYR A 502 -31.69 -21.78 59.55
CA TYR A 502 -31.36 -23.14 60.05
C TYR A 502 -30.98 -24.12 58.90
N ASN A 503 -30.01 -25.00 59.19
CA ASN A 503 -29.43 -26.06 58.35
C ASN A 503 -30.16 -27.41 58.55
N CYS A 504 -30.13 -28.30 57.54
CA CYS A 504 -29.92 -29.75 57.71
C CYS A 504 -29.37 -30.42 56.44
N ARG A 505 -28.37 -31.29 56.65
CA ARG A 505 -27.53 -32.06 55.70
C ARG A 505 -28.05 -33.49 55.49
N TRP A 506 -27.57 -34.21 54.47
CA TRP A 506 -26.93 -35.57 54.46
C TRP A 506 -26.41 -35.85 53.01
N PHE A 507 -25.10 -35.86 52.70
CA PHE A 507 -24.07 -36.95 52.73
C PHE A 507 -24.29 -38.10 51.72
N SER A 508 -23.35 -38.69 50.98
CA SER A 508 -21.94 -38.53 50.49
C SER A 508 -21.69 -39.79 49.57
N TRP A 509 -20.76 -39.86 48.60
CA TRP A 509 -19.30 -40.09 48.68
C TRP A 509 -18.77 -40.02 47.21
N THR A 510 -17.85 -39.17 46.72
CA THR A 510 -16.40 -38.90 46.97
C THR A 510 -15.46 -40.05 46.58
N VAL A 511 -14.49 -39.82 45.67
CA VAL A 511 -13.00 -39.77 45.87
C VAL A 511 -12.29 -39.83 44.49
N LEU A 512 -11.16 -39.21 44.10
CA LEU A 512 -10.15 -38.21 44.56
C LEU A 512 -9.49 -37.67 43.24
N LEU A 513 -9.25 -36.38 42.96
CA LEU A 513 -8.28 -35.38 43.49
C LEU A 513 -6.85 -35.44 42.90
N SER A 514 -6.47 -34.36 42.17
CA SER A 514 -5.22 -33.56 42.23
C SER A 514 -5.03 -32.85 40.87
N SER A 515 -4.77 -31.53 40.71
CA SER A 515 -4.24 -30.49 41.60
C SER A 515 -4.24 -29.11 40.87
N LEU A 516 -4.59 -28.03 41.60
CA LEU A 516 -3.95 -26.69 41.71
C LEU A 516 -3.57 -25.92 40.40
N ALA A 517 -3.86 -24.63 40.18
CA ALA A 517 -4.06 -23.50 41.08
C ALA A 517 -4.86 -22.34 40.42
N ASN A 518 -5.52 -21.55 41.26
CA ASN A 518 -6.29 -20.32 40.97
C ASN A 518 -5.41 -19.05 40.93
N GLY A 519 -5.93 -18.00 40.29
CA GLY A 519 -5.66 -16.58 40.60
C GLY A 519 -6.28 -15.67 39.53
N LEU A 520 -7.49 -15.11 39.71
CA LEU A 520 -7.72 -13.79 40.35
C LEU A 520 -6.55 -12.81 40.12
N ALA A 521 -6.76 -11.87 39.22
CA ALA A 521 -6.01 -10.61 39.18
C ALA A 521 -7.01 -9.45 39.19
N THR A 522 -7.63 -9.23 40.35
CA THR A 522 -7.91 -7.86 40.80
C THR A 522 -7.24 -7.68 42.15
N ASP A 523 -6.61 -6.51 42.28
CA ASP A 523 -6.26 -5.82 43.52
C ASP A 523 -5.01 -6.29 44.29
N LYS A 524 -3.94 -5.49 44.17
CA LYS A 524 -2.95 -5.32 45.22
C LYS A 524 -2.92 -3.85 45.62
N GLY A 525 -3.52 -3.56 46.77
CA GLY A 525 -2.99 -2.59 47.72
C GLY A 525 -3.95 -1.45 48.09
N GLN A 526 -4.85 -1.70 49.04
CA GLN A 526 -5.33 -0.61 49.90
C GLN A 526 -4.23 -0.30 50.93
N HIS A 527 -3.55 0.84 50.73
CA HIS A 527 -3.17 1.76 51.80
C HIS A 527 -2.88 3.15 51.19
N ASP A 528 -3.75 4.10 51.55
CA ASP A 528 -3.53 5.54 51.69
C ASP A 528 -3.27 6.41 50.43
N ALA A 529 -4.20 7.36 50.21
CA ALA A 529 -4.26 8.41 49.17
C ALA A 529 -4.49 7.92 47.72
N VAL A 530 -5.44 8.56 47.03
CA VAL A 530 -5.78 8.32 45.61
C VAL A 530 -4.51 8.44 44.75
N SER A 531 -3.89 7.31 44.38
CA SER A 531 -2.75 7.31 43.47
C SER A 531 -3.28 7.50 42.05
N ASN A 532 -3.18 8.71 41.51
CA ASN A 532 -3.39 8.91 40.08
C ASN A 532 -2.29 8.16 39.31
N PRO A 533 -2.62 7.21 38.42
CA PRO A 533 -1.61 6.46 37.69
C PRO A 533 -0.82 7.38 36.75
N SER A 534 0.47 7.12 36.58
CA SER A 534 1.36 7.89 35.69
C SER A 534 2.03 7.01 34.66
N PHE A 535 2.17 7.52 33.44
CA PHE A 535 2.80 6.87 32.31
C PHE A 535 3.68 7.87 31.57
N ASP A 536 4.62 7.41 30.75
CA ASP A 536 5.42 8.32 29.92
C ASP A 536 4.56 8.96 28.83
N TYR A 537 3.69 8.17 28.22
CA TYR A 537 2.76 8.61 27.21
C TYR A 537 1.32 8.23 27.56
N VAL A 538 0.41 9.19 27.40
CA VAL A 538 -1.03 8.96 27.52
C VAL A 538 -1.69 9.29 26.19
N ILE A 539 -2.31 8.28 25.57
CA ILE A 539 -2.97 8.36 24.27
C ILE A 539 -4.48 8.38 24.49
N ILE A 540 -5.16 9.40 23.97
CA ILE A 540 -6.60 9.57 24.13
C ILE A 540 -7.30 9.09 22.86
N GLY A 541 -7.98 7.96 22.95
CA GLY A 541 -8.61 7.26 21.84
C GLY A 541 -7.82 6.02 21.45
N GLY A 542 -8.36 4.84 21.73
CA GLY A 542 -7.87 3.55 21.27
C GLY A 542 -8.36 3.22 19.86
N GLY A 543 -8.38 4.22 18.98
CA GLY A 543 -8.83 4.10 17.59
C GLY A 543 -7.72 3.74 16.62
N THR A 544 -8.01 3.88 15.31
CA THR A 544 -7.10 3.50 14.22
C THR A 544 -5.69 4.05 14.36
N ALA A 545 -5.53 5.35 14.63
CA ALA A 545 -4.21 5.97 14.79
C ALA A 545 -3.62 5.76 16.19
N GLY A 546 -4.46 5.86 17.24
CA GLY A 546 -4.00 5.76 18.62
C GLY A 546 -3.35 4.42 18.94
N LEU A 547 -3.90 3.32 18.41
CA LEU A 547 -3.32 1.99 18.61
C LEU A 547 -2.01 1.78 17.85
N VAL A 548 -1.84 2.38 16.67
CA VAL A 548 -0.55 2.38 15.96
C VAL A 548 0.51 3.03 16.86
N VAL A 549 0.24 4.25 17.33
CA VAL A 549 1.17 5.01 18.17
C VAL A 549 1.48 4.25 19.46
N ALA A 550 0.45 3.70 20.12
CA ALA A 550 0.64 2.93 21.35
C ALA A 550 1.51 1.68 21.14
N SER A 551 1.25 0.94 20.05
CA SER A 551 2.00 -0.24 19.68
C SER A 551 3.46 0.10 19.38
N ARG A 552 3.72 1.14 18.60
CA ARG A 552 5.08 1.55 18.24
C ARG A 552 5.85 2.10 19.44
N LEU A 553 5.25 2.93 20.29
CA LEU A 553 5.94 3.47 21.47
C LEU A 553 6.27 2.39 22.50
N SER A 554 5.36 1.43 22.71
CA SER A 554 5.56 0.33 23.67
C SER A 554 6.55 -0.75 23.21
N GLU A 555 7.08 -0.67 21.97
CA GLU A 555 8.18 -1.55 21.53
C GLU A 555 9.46 -1.35 22.37
N ASP A 556 9.67 -0.16 22.94
CA ASP A 556 10.73 0.05 23.93
C ASP A 556 10.17 -0.30 25.33
N PRO A 557 10.66 -1.37 25.98
CA PRO A 557 10.14 -1.82 27.28
C PRO A 557 10.39 -0.82 28.41
N ARG A 558 11.18 0.23 28.18
CA ARG A 558 11.43 1.32 29.14
C ARG A 558 10.39 2.43 29.08
N VAL A 559 9.55 2.44 28.04
CA VAL A 559 8.53 3.46 27.81
C VAL A 559 7.17 2.92 28.24
N SER A 560 6.56 3.56 29.22
CA SER A 560 5.22 3.21 29.71
C SER A 560 4.14 3.99 28.94
N VAL A 561 3.13 3.28 28.45
CA VAL A 561 2.07 3.85 27.60
C VAL A 561 0.70 3.49 28.16
N ALA A 562 -0.17 4.49 28.30
CA ALA A 562 -1.59 4.27 28.57
C ALA A 562 -2.45 4.71 27.38
N VAL A 563 -3.43 3.88 27.01
CA VAL A 563 -4.48 4.21 26.03
C VAL A 563 -5.80 4.35 26.76
N ILE A 564 -6.46 5.48 26.58
CA ILE A 564 -7.77 5.79 27.16
C ILE A 564 -8.84 5.65 26.07
N GLU A 565 -9.72 4.66 26.18
CA GLU A 565 -10.76 4.37 25.18
C GLU A 565 -12.16 4.42 25.81
N ALA A 566 -13.06 5.17 25.19
CA ALA A 566 -14.40 5.39 25.70
C ALA A 566 -15.35 4.19 25.48
N GLY A 567 -15.12 3.42 24.41
CA GLY A 567 -15.83 2.16 24.13
C GLY A 567 -15.20 0.94 24.80
N ASN A 568 -15.72 -0.25 24.49
CA ASN A 568 -15.29 -1.53 25.06
C ASN A 568 -14.39 -2.31 24.09
N PHE A 569 -13.94 -3.51 24.49
CA PHE A 569 -13.38 -4.51 23.59
C PHE A 569 -14.46 -5.08 22.67
N GLU A 570 -14.16 -5.16 21.37
CA GLU A 570 -15.11 -5.65 20.36
C GLU A 570 -14.57 -6.85 19.57
N LYS A 571 -13.56 -7.57 20.12
CA LYS A 571 -12.87 -8.69 19.46
C LYS A 571 -13.83 -9.79 18.96
N ASP A 572 -14.83 -10.12 19.75
CA ASP A 572 -15.74 -11.23 19.43
C ASP A 572 -17.12 -10.74 18.99
N ASN A 573 -17.26 -9.44 18.73
CA ASN A 573 -18.53 -8.87 18.27
C ASN A 573 -18.81 -9.27 16.81
N PRO A 574 -19.90 -10.01 16.52
CA PRO A 574 -20.23 -10.43 15.16
C PRO A 574 -20.51 -9.28 14.20
N LEU A 575 -20.91 -8.11 14.72
CA LEU A 575 -21.08 -6.89 13.94
C LEU A 575 -19.74 -6.28 13.50
N VAL A 576 -18.64 -6.69 14.11
CA VAL A 576 -17.28 -6.25 13.74
C VAL A 576 -16.60 -7.29 12.86
N THR A 577 -16.63 -8.57 13.27
CA THR A 577 -15.86 -9.65 12.61
C THR A 577 -16.32 -9.95 11.19
N THR A 578 -17.59 -9.71 10.86
CA THR A 578 -18.14 -10.05 9.55
C THR A 578 -17.43 -9.35 8.39
N THR A 579 -17.22 -10.10 7.30
CA THR A 579 -16.68 -9.63 6.02
C THR A 579 -17.73 -9.65 4.90
N ALA A 580 -18.95 -10.08 5.21
CA ALA A 580 -20.03 -10.27 4.24
C ALA A 580 -20.84 -8.99 4.00
N GLU A 581 -20.87 -8.08 4.97
CA GLU A 581 -21.70 -6.87 4.95
C GLU A 581 -20.90 -5.64 5.42
N LEU A 582 -21.09 -4.51 4.74
CA LEU A 582 -20.44 -3.25 5.09
C LEU A 582 -21.29 -2.44 6.06
N GLY A 583 -20.64 -1.82 7.06
CA GLY A 583 -21.28 -0.82 7.91
C GLY A 583 -22.31 -1.35 8.93
N VAL A 584 -22.38 -2.67 9.16
CA VAL A 584 -23.38 -3.29 10.08
C VAL A 584 -23.30 -2.82 11.53
N GLY A 585 -22.15 -2.29 11.96
CA GLY A 585 -22.00 -1.71 13.30
C GLY A 585 -22.63 -0.33 13.48
N ARG A 586 -23.02 0.36 12.40
CA ARG A 586 -23.62 1.70 12.46
C ARG A 586 -25.00 1.66 13.11
N GLY A 587 -25.33 2.70 13.88
CA GLY A 587 -26.60 2.78 14.62
C GLY A 587 -26.69 1.89 15.86
N THR A 588 -25.63 1.17 16.22
CA THR A 588 -25.58 0.30 17.40
C THR A 588 -24.78 0.94 18.54
N SER A 589 -24.55 0.22 19.64
CA SER A 589 -23.79 0.73 20.79
C SER A 589 -22.31 1.02 20.49
N ILE A 590 -21.77 0.47 19.39
CA ILE A 590 -20.38 0.70 18.94
C ILE A 590 -20.27 1.84 17.92
N ASP A 591 -21.34 2.60 17.70
CA ASP A 591 -21.37 3.82 16.89
C ASP A 591 -21.72 5.03 17.78
N TRP A 592 -20.90 6.07 17.69
CA TRP A 592 -21.12 7.34 18.38
C TRP A 592 -22.39 8.08 17.94
N GLN A 593 -22.82 7.90 16.67
CA GLN A 593 -24.08 8.44 16.16
C GLN A 593 -24.22 9.97 16.37
N TYR A 594 -23.19 10.74 16.04
CA TYR A 594 -23.24 12.20 16.18
C TYR A 594 -24.30 12.79 15.25
N LEU A 595 -24.97 13.86 15.69
CA LEU A 595 -25.95 14.57 14.86
C LEU A 595 -25.41 15.95 14.47
N SER A 596 -25.44 16.27 13.18
CA SER A 596 -25.06 17.60 12.71
C SER A 596 -26.09 18.67 13.09
N VAL A 597 -25.69 19.93 13.01
CA VAL A 597 -26.67 21.03 12.86
C VAL A 597 -27.40 20.91 11.52
N PRO A 598 -28.58 21.53 11.37
CA PRO A 598 -29.24 21.63 10.07
C PRO A 598 -28.29 22.20 9.01
N GLN A 599 -28.08 21.44 7.93
CA GLN A 599 -27.22 21.85 6.84
C GLN A 599 -27.96 22.86 5.95
N ILE A 600 -27.77 24.15 6.21
CA ILE A 600 -28.59 25.24 5.64
C ILE A 600 -28.53 25.33 4.11
N TYR A 601 -27.45 24.86 3.50
CA TYR A 601 -27.27 24.83 2.04
C TYR A 601 -27.76 23.52 1.39
N ALA A 602 -28.19 22.56 2.21
CA ALA A 602 -28.70 21.24 1.82
C ALA A 602 -30.10 21.01 2.43
N ASN A 603 -31.00 21.98 2.23
CA ASN A 603 -32.41 21.93 2.66
C ASN A 603 -32.62 21.70 4.17
N ASN A 604 -31.72 22.23 5.01
CA ASN A 604 -31.77 22.10 6.47
C ASN A 604 -31.81 20.65 6.99
N GLN A 605 -31.31 19.70 6.20
CA GLN A 605 -31.21 18.31 6.64
C GLN A 605 -30.27 18.21 7.85
N SER A 606 -30.68 17.46 8.88
CA SER A 606 -29.80 17.06 9.98
C SER A 606 -29.31 15.65 9.69
N LEU A 607 -28.00 15.46 9.68
CA LEU A 607 -27.39 14.23 9.18
C LEU A 607 -26.67 13.49 10.32
N LEU A 608 -26.69 12.16 10.23
CA LEU A 608 -25.98 11.29 11.17
C LEU A 608 -24.52 11.15 10.74
N TRP A 609 -23.62 11.49 11.64
CA TRP A 609 -22.17 11.39 11.53
C TRP A 609 -21.69 10.22 12.39
N SER A 610 -21.58 9.03 11.78
CA SER A 610 -21.14 7.81 12.46
C SER A 610 -19.63 7.80 12.71
N ALA A 611 -19.23 7.29 13.87
CA ALA A 611 -17.84 7.05 14.23
C ALA A 611 -17.76 5.87 15.20
N GLY A 612 -16.73 5.03 15.09
CA GLY A 612 -16.62 3.84 15.94
C GLY A 612 -16.33 4.17 17.40
N LYS A 613 -17.03 3.51 18.32
CA LYS A 613 -16.90 3.61 19.78
C LYS A 613 -16.51 2.25 20.34
N GLY A 614 -15.22 2.00 20.47
CA GLY A 614 -14.65 0.71 20.87
C GLY A 614 -13.15 0.69 20.61
N LEU A 615 -12.45 -0.27 21.20
CA LEU A 615 -11.04 -0.48 20.93
C LEU A 615 -10.86 -0.93 19.47
N GLY A 616 -10.25 -0.07 18.67
CA GLY A 616 -10.20 -0.13 17.20
C GLY A 616 -10.82 1.10 16.52
N GLY A 617 -11.68 1.84 17.23
CA GLY A 617 -12.33 3.06 16.73
C GLY A 617 -13.14 2.84 15.46
N SER A 618 -13.14 3.80 14.54
CA SER A 618 -13.92 3.70 13.29
C SER A 618 -13.51 2.56 12.36
N SER A 619 -12.34 1.93 12.54
CA SER A 619 -11.98 0.71 11.79
C SER A 619 -12.91 -0.47 12.08
N LEU A 620 -13.61 -0.46 13.22
CA LEU A 620 -14.59 -1.48 13.61
C LEU A 620 -15.87 -1.46 12.77
N ILE A 621 -16.27 -0.30 12.23
CA ILE A 621 -17.60 -0.09 11.63
C ILE A 621 -17.56 0.47 10.19
N ASN A 622 -16.38 0.64 9.61
CA ASN A 622 -16.25 1.21 8.27
C ASN A 622 -16.46 0.16 7.15
N GLY A 623 -16.28 0.61 5.90
CA GLY A 623 -16.42 -0.21 4.70
C GLY A 623 -15.26 -1.17 4.39
N MET A 624 -14.23 -1.26 5.25
CA MET A 624 -12.99 -2.04 5.06
C MET A 624 -12.11 -1.64 3.86
N THR A 625 -12.61 -0.88 2.90
CA THR A 625 -11.82 -0.49 1.72
C THR A 625 -10.46 0.13 2.09
N TYR A 626 -9.42 -0.39 1.45
CA TYR A 626 -8.04 0.04 1.62
C TYR A 626 -7.50 0.55 0.28
N MET A 627 -7.47 1.88 0.14
CA MET A 627 -6.94 2.56 -1.05
C MET A 627 -6.16 3.80 -0.64
N ARG A 628 -4.91 3.90 -1.08
CA ARG A 628 -4.06 5.10 -0.92
C ARG A 628 -4.53 6.24 -1.83
N PRO A 629 -4.13 7.50 -1.55
CA PRO A 629 -4.47 8.65 -2.40
C PRO A 629 -3.66 8.66 -3.70
N SER A 630 -3.99 9.57 -4.62
CA SER A 630 -3.13 9.85 -5.76
C SER A 630 -1.81 10.48 -5.32
N SER A 631 -0.70 10.09 -5.97
CA SER A 631 0.63 10.63 -5.68
C SER A 631 0.71 12.14 -5.88
N SER A 632 0.12 12.64 -6.98
CA SER A 632 0.04 14.07 -7.30
C SER A 632 -0.61 14.91 -6.19
N GLN A 633 -1.58 14.34 -5.49
CA GLN A 633 -2.27 15.01 -4.38
C GLN A 633 -1.34 15.18 -3.17
N MET A 634 -0.59 14.13 -2.83
CA MET A 634 0.37 14.16 -1.74
C MET A 634 1.58 15.05 -2.07
N ASP A 635 2.07 14.98 -3.31
CA ASP A 635 3.22 15.75 -3.78
C ASP A 635 2.97 17.27 -3.86
N ALA A 636 1.70 17.69 -3.79
CA ALA A 636 1.34 19.10 -3.67
C ALA A 636 1.51 19.65 -2.25
N TRP A 637 1.48 18.81 -1.21
CA TRP A 637 1.49 19.25 0.18
C TRP A 637 2.82 19.90 0.63
N PRO A 638 4.00 19.49 0.14
CA PRO A 638 5.24 20.19 0.43
C PRO A 638 5.26 21.67 0.05
N SER A 639 4.51 22.05 -1.00
CA SER A 639 4.38 23.47 -1.38
C SER A 639 3.65 24.32 -0.32
N LEU A 640 2.89 23.67 0.56
CA LEU A 640 2.16 24.27 1.67
C LEU A 640 2.95 24.22 2.99
N GLY A 641 4.21 23.76 2.95
CA GLY A 641 5.08 23.64 4.12
C GLY A 641 4.93 22.34 4.90
N LEU A 642 4.30 21.31 4.33
CA LEU A 642 4.23 19.98 4.93
C LEU A 642 5.46 19.14 4.56
N GLU A 643 5.90 18.27 5.47
CA GLU A 643 7.01 17.33 5.18
C GLU A 643 6.56 16.07 4.43
N ILE A 644 5.28 15.73 4.50
CA ILE A 644 4.75 14.51 3.89
C ILE A 644 4.47 14.71 2.40
N ASP A 645 5.05 13.83 1.59
CA ASP A 645 4.80 13.66 0.16
C ASP A 645 4.30 12.22 -0.11
N TRP A 646 4.12 11.86 -1.39
CA TRP A 646 3.70 10.50 -1.75
C TRP A 646 4.66 9.43 -1.22
N ASN A 647 5.97 9.63 -1.39
CA ASN A 647 6.98 8.64 -1.03
C ASN A 647 7.01 8.38 0.48
N LEU A 648 6.92 9.44 1.28
CA LEU A 648 6.87 9.34 2.72
C LEU A 648 5.62 8.59 3.17
N LEU A 649 4.44 8.98 2.64
CA LEU A 649 3.18 8.31 2.97
C LEU A 649 3.21 6.83 2.56
N PHE A 650 3.65 6.53 1.34
CA PHE A 650 3.73 5.18 0.80
C PHE A 650 4.63 4.31 1.68
N ASN A 651 5.84 4.78 2.00
CA ASN A 651 6.80 4.04 2.82
C ASN A 651 6.22 3.64 4.18
N TYR A 652 5.54 4.57 4.88
CA TYR A 652 4.97 4.28 6.19
C TYR A 652 3.68 3.46 6.13
N SER A 653 2.82 3.70 5.15
CA SER A 653 1.60 2.90 4.97
C SER A 653 1.91 1.48 4.51
N ALA A 654 2.92 1.26 3.66
CA ALA A 654 3.41 -0.06 3.31
C ALA A 654 4.08 -0.75 4.51
N ARG A 655 4.84 -0.03 5.35
CA ARG A 655 5.37 -0.60 6.62
C ARG A 655 4.27 -1.15 7.54
N GLY A 656 3.10 -0.51 7.53
CA GLY A 656 1.95 -0.93 8.32
C GLY A 656 1.12 -2.06 7.69
N GLU A 657 1.34 -2.38 6.41
CA GLU A 657 0.50 -3.28 5.61
C GLU A 657 1.12 -4.69 5.49
N HIS A 658 0.25 -5.70 5.52
CA HIS A 658 0.49 -7.07 5.13
C HIS A 658 -0.54 -7.47 4.08
N PHE A 659 -0.22 -7.20 2.83
CA PHE A 659 -1.06 -7.55 1.70
C PHE A 659 -0.98 -9.06 1.43
N GLN A 660 -2.13 -9.67 1.30
CA GLN A 660 -2.29 -11.08 0.96
C GLN A 660 -2.69 -11.16 -0.52
N PRO A 661 -1.77 -11.53 -1.43
CA PRO A 661 -2.02 -11.53 -2.88
C PRO A 661 -3.27 -12.32 -3.26
N PRO A 662 -4.07 -11.88 -4.25
CA PRO A 662 -5.29 -12.57 -4.67
C PRO A 662 -5.02 -14.02 -5.06
N SER A 663 -5.99 -14.91 -4.81
CA SER A 663 -5.90 -16.29 -5.26
C SER A 663 -6.02 -16.37 -6.79
N GLN A 664 -5.58 -17.48 -7.38
CA GLN A 664 -5.72 -17.72 -8.82
C GLN A 664 -7.17 -17.56 -9.31
N ALA A 665 -8.14 -18.01 -8.51
CA ALA A 665 -9.57 -17.86 -8.83
C ALA A 665 -10.02 -16.38 -8.88
N LEU A 666 -9.47 -15.52 -8.03
CA LEU A 666 -9.75 -14.08 -8.10
C LEU A 666 -9.08 -13.43 -9.31
N ILE A 667 -7.86 -13.85 -9.64
CA ILE A 667 -7.14 -13.38 -10.85
C ILE A 667 -7.95 -13.74 -12.12
N GLU A 668 -8.50 -14.95 -12.17
CA GLU A 668 -9.37 -15.40 -13.27
C GLU A 668 -10.68 -14.58 -13.38
N LEU A 669 -11.16 -13.99 -12.28
CA LEU A 669 -12.29 -13.05 -12.25
C LEU A 669 -11.90 -11.59 -12.59
N GLY A 670 -10.63 -11.35 -12.93
CA GLY A 670 -10.10 -10.05 -13.33
C GLY A 670 -9.49 -9.23 -12.19
N ALA A 671 -9.33 -9.80 -11.00
CA ALA A 671 -8.61 -9.13 -9.91
C ALA A 671 -7.13 -9.00 -10.26
N GLY A 672 -6.67 -7.75 -10.37
CA GLY A 672 -5.25 -7.43 -10.50
C GLY A 672 -4.68 -6.89 -9.20
N TYR A 673 -3.36 -6.83 -9.13
CA TYR A 673 -2.62 -6.05 -8.15
C TYR A 673 -1.22 -5.74 -8.71
N GLU A 674 -0.56 -4.70 -8.19
CA GLU A 674 0.84 -4.40 -8.46
C GLU A 674 1.67 -4.75 -7.21
N PRO A 675 2.61 -5.71 -7.26
CA PRO A 675 3.26 -6.16 -6.04
C PRO A 675 4.07 -5.07 -5.33
N LEU A 676 4.69 -4.13 -6.07
CA LEU A 676 5.36 -2.93 -5.54
C LEU A 676 4.42 -1.91 -4.90
N ALA A 677 3.10 -2.03 -5.09
CA ALA A 677 2.14 -1.14 -4.48
C ALA A 677 1.77 -1.56 -3.06
N HIS A 678 2.39 -2.58 -2.48
CA HIS A 678 1.99 -3.15 -1.19
C HIS A 678 3.14 -3.43 -0.23
N GLY A 679 2.84 -3.39 1.06
CA GLY A 679 3.66 -3.99 2.11
C GLY A 679 3.25 -5.43 2.42
N TYR A 680 4.19 -6.26 2.90
CA TYR A 680 3.95 -7.69 3.15
C TYR A 680 4.29 -8.13 4.59
N ASP A 681 4.78 -7.22 5.43
CA ASP A 681 5.32 -7.56 6.75
C ASP A 681 4.64 -6.79 7.90
N GLY A 682 3.74 -5.87 7.57
CA GLY A 682 3.05 -5.03 8.53
C GLY A 682 1.97 -5.77 9.33
N PRO A 683 1.42 -5.15 10.38
CA PRO A 683 0.38 -5.77 11.19
C PRO A 683 -1.02 -5.72 10.57
N VAL A 684 -1.31 -4.78 9.66
CA VAL A 684 -2.65 -4.64 9.05
C VAL A 684 -2.76 -5.56 7.85
N LYS A 685 -3.58 -6.60 7.95
CA LYS A 685 -3.83 -7.50 6.83
C LYS A 685 -4.79 -6.88 5.83
N THR A 686 -4.36 -6.84 4.58
CA THR A 686 -5.15 -6.36 3.45
C THR A 686 -5.24 -7.45 2.39
N CYS A 687 -6.37 -7.54 1.71
CA CYS A 687 -6.52 -8.42 0.56
C CYS A 687 -7.63 -7.90 -0.35
N ILE A 688 -7.70 -8.42 -1.58
CA ILE A 688 -8.93 -8.33 -2.36
C ILE A 688 -9.95 -9.28 -1.72
N SER A 689 -11.16 -8.78 -1.45
CA SER A 689 -12.17 -9.54 -0.69
C SER A 689 -12.42 -10.92 -1.32
N PRO A 690 -12.31 -12.02 -0.55
CA PRO A 690 -12.61 -13.35 -1.08
C PRO A 690 -14.11 -13.56 -1.33
N ASN A 691 -14.97 -12.67 -0.82
CA ASN A 691 -16.43 -12.76 -0.93
C ASN A 691 -16.98 -12.20 -2.26
N ILE A 692 -16.12 -12.02 -3.27
CA ILE A 692 -16.50 -11.46 -4.59
C ILE A 692 -17.58 -12.29 -5.26
N SER A 693 -18.49 -11.59 -5.94
CA SER A 693 -19.49 -12.20 -6.82
C SER A 693 -18.84 -13.01 -7.95
N THR A 694 -19.24 -14.27 -8.10
CA THR A 694 -18.90 -15.10 -9.28
C THR A 694 -19.76 -14.76 -10.52
N SER A 695 -20.53 -13.67 -10.47
CA SER A 695 -21.33 -13.21 -11.60
C SER A 695 -20.49 -12.43 -12.61
N ASN A 696 -20.99 -12.29 -13.83
CA ASN A 696 -20.40 -11.46 -14.88
C ASN A 696 -20.59 -9.94 -14.66
N LEU A 697 -21.02 -9.51 -13.46
CA LEU A 697 -21.30 -8.10 -13.18
C LEU A 697 -20.06 -7.22 -13.32
N HIS A 698 -18.88 -7.71 -12.94
CA HIS A 698 -17.63 -6.99 -13.14
C HIS A 698 -17.38 -6.71 -14.64
N ASP A 699 -17.55 -7.71 -15.51
CA ASP A 699 -17.34 -7.54 -16.96
C ASP A 699 -18.36 -6.61 -17.61
N ILE A 700 -19.62 -6.68 -17.16
CA ILE A 700 -20.69 -5.78 -17.57
C ILE A 700 -20.30 -4.33 -17.22
N LEU A 701 -19.87 -4.11 -15.98
CA LEU A 701 -19.48 -2.79 -15.50
C LEU A 701 -18.22 -2.30 -16.21
N ASN A 702 -17.19 -3.13 -16.31
CA ASN A 702 -15.94 -2.80 -17.00
C ASN A 702 -16.22 -2.38 -18.45
N SER A 703 -17.05 -3.14 -19.17
CA SER A 703 -17.45 -2.80 -20.54
C SER A 703 -18.21 -1.46 -20.61
N THR A 704 -19.11 -1.21 -19.65
CA THR A 704 -19.91 0.02 -19.62
C THR A 704 -19.05 1.24 -19.25
N PHE A 705 -18.17 1.13 -18.26
CA PHE A 705 -17.23 2.20 -17.90
C PHE A 705 -16.26 2.51 -19.03
N ARG A 706 -15.74 1.50 -19.74
CA ARG A 706 -14.92 1.71 -20.95
C ARG A 706 -15.69 2.45 -22.04
N ALA A 707 -16.96 2.12 -22.26
CA ALA A 707 -17.82 2.83 -23.20
C ALA A 707 -18.06 4.30 -22.80
N LEU A 708 -18.02 4.60 -21.49
CA LEU A 708 -18.12 5.95 -20.93
C LEU A 708 -16.77 6.68 -20.83
N GLY A 709 -15.67 6.05 -21.26
CA GLY A 709 -14.33 6.66 -21.28
C GLY A 709 -13.49 6.44 -20.01
N THR A 710 -14.00 5.72 -19.01
CA THR A 710 -13.25 5.34 -17.81
C THR A 710 -12.49 4.03 -18.06
N PRO A 711 -11.14 4.03 -17.98
CA PRO A 711 -10.34 2.85 -18.28
C PRO A 711 -10.46 1.76 -17.19
N PRO A 712 -10.12 0.49 -17.48
CA PRO A 712 -9.93 -0.51 -16.44
C PRO A 712 -8.75 -0.12 -15.53
N ARG A 713 -8.84 -0.54 -14.27
CA ARG A 713 -7.83 -0.34 -13.23
C ARG A 713 -7.52 -1.66 -12.54
N HIS A 714 -6.24 -1.98 -12.39
CA HIS A 714 -5.79 -3.24 -11.81
C HIS A 714 -5.15 -3.07 -10.43
N GLU A 715 -4.84 -1.85 -9.99
CA GLU A 715 -4.25 -1.56 -8.68
C GLU A 715 -4.72 -0.18 -8.22
N PHE A 716 -5.12 0.04 -6.96
CA PHE A 716 -5.50 1.38 -6.48
C PHE A 716 -4.47 2.00 -5.51
N ASN A 717 -3.40 1.30 -5.17
CA ASN A 717 -2.45 1.69 -4.14
C ASN A 717 -1.07 2.13 -4.66
N ASP A 718 -0.88 2.23 -5.98
CA ASP A 718 0.39 2.60 -6.63
C ASP A 718 0.58 4.11 -6.86
N GLY A 719 -0.38 4.92 -6.42
CA GLY A 719 -0.39 6.38 -6.58
C GLY A 719 -1.24 6.88 -7.74
N ASP A 720 -1.87 6.00 -8.51
CA ASP A 720 -2.91 6.36 -9.49
C ASP A 720 -4.20 5.59 -9.20
N LEU A 721 -5.29 6.34 -9.07
CA LEU A 721 -6.61 5.81 -8.75
C LEU A 721 -7.51 5.75 -9.98
N ARG A 722 -7.25 6.50 -11.05
CA ARG A 722 -8.21 6.69 -12.14
C ARG A 722 -8.53 5.38 -12.86
N GLY A 723 -9.80 5.01 -12.90
CA GLY A 723 -10.32 3.86 -13.63
C GLY A 723 -11.29 3.02 -12.81
N PHE A 724 -11.72 1.89 -13.37
CA PHE A 724 -12.65 0.93 -12.75
C PHE A 724 -11.99 -0.43 -12.51
N GLY A 725 -12.12 -0.98 -11.31
CA GLY A 725 -11.57 -2.29 -10.99
C GLY A 725 -11.85 -2.76 -9.56
N TYR A 726 -11.20 -3.85 -9.17
CA TYR A 726 -11.31 -4.42 -7.83
C TYR A 726 -10.51 -3.61 -6.80
N GLN A 727 -11.14 -3.35 -5.65
CA GLN A 727 -10.50 -2.66 -4.52
C GLN A 727 -9.98 -3.65 -3.48
N SER A 728 -8.93 -3.26 -2.78
CA SER A 728 -8.45 -3.97 -1.59
C SER A 728 -9.30 -3.63 -0.36
N ALA A 729 -9.30 -4.51 0.63
CA ALA A 729 -10.01 -4.38 1.89
C ALA A 729 -9.14 -4.85 3.06
N THR A 730 -9.36 -4.29 4.25
CA THR A 730 -8.74 -4.73 5.51
C THR A 730 -9.43 -5.97 6.05
N ILE A 731 -9.04 -7.12 5.50
CA ILE A 731 -9.56 -8.45 5.83
C ILE A 731 -8.35 -9.34 6.11
N ASP A 732 -8.40 -10.08 7.21
CA ASP A 732 -7.55 -11.24 7.42
C ASP A 732 -8.18 -12.41 6.65
N ARG A 733 -7.63 -12.71 5.48
CA ARG A 733 -8.15 -13.77 4.62
C ARG A 733 -8.07 -15.15 5.26
N ASP A 734 -7.04 -15.39 6.08
CA ASP A 734 -6.81 -16.71 6.68
C ASP A 734 -7.85 -17.01 7.76
N LEU A 735 -8.32 -15.97 8.44
CA LEU A 735 -9.38 -16.06 9.45
C LEU A 735 -10.78 -15.74 8.89
N GLY A 736 -10.87 -15.12 7.70
CA GLY A 736 -12.13 -14.71 7.08
C GLY A 736 -12.85 -13.57 7.81
N ILE A 737 -12.11 -12.74 8.54
CA ILE A 737 -12.66 -11.67 9.40
C ILE A 737 -12.11 -10.30 9.02
N ARG A 738 -12.84 -9.23 9.38
CA ARG A 738 -12.33 -7.86 9.35
C ARG A 738 -11.02 -7.75 10.13
N ASP A 739 -10.03 -7.08 9.56
CA ASP A 739 -8.78 -6.72 10.25
C ASP A 739 -8.83 -5.26 10.72
N ASP A 740 -9.44 -5.05 11.88
CA ASP A 740 -9.51 -3.73 12.53
C ASP A 740 -8.20 -3.36 13.25
N ALA A 741 -8.05 -2.10 13.64
CA ALA A 741 -6.82 -1.61 14.25
C ALA A 741 -6.47 -2.28 15.59
N ALA A 742 -7.45 -2.81 16.34
CA ALA A 742 -7.14 -3.54 17.57
C ALA A 742 -6.59 -4.94 17.26
N ARG A 743 -7.07 -5.60 16.20
CA ARG A 743 -6.47 -6.85 15.69
C ARG A 743 -5.06 -6.66 15.18
N ALA A 744 -4.82 -5.60 14.43
CA ALA A 744 -3.50 -5.32 13.89
C ALA A 744 -2.51 -4.87 14.99
N TYR A 745 -2.86 -3.85 15.78
CA TYR A 745 -1.89 -3.13 16.62
C TYR A 745 -2.03 -3.35 18.12
N TYR A 746 -3.06 -4.04 18.61
CA TYR A 746 -3.23 -4.27 20.05
C TYR A 746 -3.17 -5.74 20.45
N TYR A 747 -4.09 -6.59 20.00
CA TYR A 747 -4.20 -7.98 20.48
C TYR A 747 -2.91 -8.80 20.32
N PRO A 748 -2.11 -8.67 19.23
CA PRO A 748 -0.83 -9.38 19.10
C PRO A 748 0.23 -8.93 20.12
N PHE A 749 0.03 -7.79 20.77
CA PHE A 749 1.00 -7.15 21.66
C PHE A 749 0.43 -6.86 23.06
N ALA A 750 -0.76 -7.38 23.37
CA ALA A 750 -1.49 -7.08 24.60
C ALA A 750 -0.79 -7.59 25.88
N GLU A 751 0.15 -8.53 25.74
CA GLU A 751 0.96 -9.07 26.84
C GLU A 751 2.14 -8.17 27.26
N ARG A 752 2.35 -7.03 26.57
CA ARG A 752 3.41 -6.07 26.94
C ARG A 752 3.06 -5.37 28.26
N ASP A 753 3.82 -5.65 29.32
CA ASP A 753 3.62 -5.07 30.65
C ASP A 753 3.66 -3.52 30.69
N ASN A 754 4.31 -2.89 29.71
CA ASN A 754 4.42 -1.43 29.58
C ASN A 754 3.32 -0.78 28.74
N LEU A 755 2.33 -1.54 28.26
CA LEU A 755 1.17 -1.05 27.50
C LEU A 755 -0.12 -1.31 28.27
N VAL A 756 -0.76 -0.26 28.77
CA VAL A 756 -2.02 -0.34 29.51
C VAL A 756 -3.16 0.25 28.68
N VAL A 757 -4.28 -0.47 28.55
CA VAL A 757 -5.49 0.01 27.90
C VAL A 757 -6.62 0.12 28.92
N MET A 758 -7.19 1.32 29.03
CA MET A 758 -8.33 1.63 29.89
C MET A 758 -9.56 1.83 29.01
N VAL A 759 -10.32 0.76 28.80
CA VAL A 759 -11.62 0.80 28.10
C VAL A 759 -12.72 1.39 28.98
N ASN A 760 -13.87 1.71 28.39
CA ASN A 760 -15.02 2.30 29.08
C ASN A 760 -14.66 3.57 29.87
N THR A 761 -13.66 4.31 29.39
CA THR A 761 -13.04 5.45 30.05
C THR A 761 -12.91 6.59 29.04
N THR A 762 -13.63 7.69 29.27
CA THR A 762 -13.65 8.85 28.37
C THR A 762 -12.61 9.87 28.81
N GLY A 763 -11.60 10.14 28.00
CA GLY A 763 -10.73 11.31 28.17
C GLY A 763 -11.48 12.60 27.83
N THR A 764 -11.51 13.57 28.74
CA THR A 764 -12.38 14.75 28.66
C THR A 764 -11.62 16.02 28.35
N ARG A 765 -10.58 16.34 29.12
CA ARG A 765 -9.77 17.56 28.97
C ARG A 765 -8.37 17.40 29.58
N ILE A 766 -7.44 18.19 29.08
CA ILE A 766 -6.07 18.26 29.56
C ILE A 766 -6.00 19.13 30.83
N LEU A 767 -5.21 18.67 31.78
CA LEU A 767 -4.82 19.40 32.98
C LEU A 767 -3.42 19.98 32.78
N TRP A 768 -3.26 21.27 33.10
CA TRP A 768 -2.03 22.03 32.82
C TRP A 768 -1.20 22.24 34.09
N SER A 769 0.11 22.35 33.93
CA SER A 769 1.00 22.83 34.98
C SER A 769 0.67 24.27 35.37
N ASN A 770 0.76 24.55 36.67
CA ASN A 770 0.65 25.89 37.25
C ASN A 770 1.96 26.70 37.15
N GLU A 771 3.05 26.10 36.67
CA GLU A 771 4.31 26.82 36.51
C GLU A 771 4.19 27.90 35.42
N SER A 772 4.43 29.15 35.83
CA SER A 772 4.29 30.35 35.00
C SER A 772 5.56 30.72 34.23
N SER A 773 6.60 29.87 34.30
CA SER A 773 7.93 30.16 33.75
C SER A 773 8.08 29.86 32.26
N SER A 774 7.18 29.09 31.65
CA SER A 774 7.22 28.76 30.23
C SER A 774 6.26 29.61 29.39
N GLN A 775 6.72 30.05 28.22
CA GLN A 775 5.89 30.73 27.22
C GLN A 775 4.89 29.78 26.53
N GLU A 776 5.14 28.46 26.60
CA GLU A 776 4.27 27.38 26.10
C GLU A 776 3.51 26.70 27.26
N ALA A 777 2.30 26.21 26.98
CA ALA A 777 1.52 25.42 27.94
C ALA A 777 2.07 24.00 28.09
N VAL A 778 2.22 23.53 29.33
CA VAL A 778 2.73 22.18 29.66
C VAL A 778 1.61 21.34 30.25
N ALA A 779 1.24 20.26 29.56
CA ALA A 779 0.26 19.29 30.01
C ALA A 779 0.87 18.37 31.07
N THR A 780 0.11 18.05 32.11
CA THR A 780 0.54 17.16 33.21
C THR A 780 -0.30 15.90 33.32
N ALA A 781 -1.58 15.99 32.99
CA ALA A 781 -2.51 14.87 33.06
C ALA A 781 -3.70 15.07 32.11
N ILE A 782 -4.42 14.00 31.86
CA ILE A 782 -5.76 14.02 31.27
C ILE A 782 -6.79 13.75 32.37
N GLU A 783 -7.88 14.50 32.38
CA GLU A 783 -9.08 14.15 33.14
C GLU A 783 -9.83 13.03 32.41
N VAL A 784 -10.29 12.04 33.16
CA VAL A 784 -11.05 10.91 32.62
C VAL A 784 -12.34 10.69 33.40
N VAL A 785 -13.37 10.21 32.70
CA VAL A 785 -14.66 9.80 33.27
C VAL A 785 -14.90 8.34 32.93
N ASN A 786 -15.07 7.49 33.94
CA ASN A 786 -15.37 6.08 33.73
C ASN A 786 -16.87 5.85 33.40
N GLN A 787 -17.23 4.61 33.06
CA GLN A 787 -18.63 4.22 32.80
C GLN A 787 -19.62 4.45 33.94
N HIS A 788 -19.15 4.66 35.18
CA HIS A 788 -19.98 4.96 36.34
C HIS A 788 -20.15 6.48 36.55
N GLY A 789 -19.56 7.31 35.70
CA GLY A 789 -19.59 8.77 35.80
C GLY A 789 -18.60 9.33 36.81
N GLU A 790 -17.65 8.53 37.29
CA GLU A 790 -16.64 8.96 38.26
C GLU A 790 -15.47 9.63 37.54
N THR A 791 -15.10 10.82 38.01
CA THR A 791 -13.98 11.60 37.46
C THR A 791 -12.69 11.28 38.18
N SER A 792 -11.61 11.06 37.42
CA SER A 792 -10.24 10.94 37.94
C SER A 792 -9.23 11.53 36.94
N SER A 793 -7.93 11.34 37.17
CA SER A 793 -6.88 11.82 36.27
C SER A 793 -5.79 10.79 36.01
N VAL A 794 -5.24 10.79 34.80
CA VAL A 794 -4.09 9.95 34.40
C VAL A 794 -2.96 10.87 33.99
N HIS A 795 -1.79 10.72 34.62
CA HIS A 795 -0.64 11.62 34.46
C HIS A 795 0.25 11.15 33.31
N ALA A 796 0.85 12.12 32.62
CA ALA A 796 1.83 11.89 31.56
C ALA A 796 3.16 12.52 31.95
N ASN A 797 4.22 11.72 32.06
CA ASN A 797 5.57 12.21 32.37
C ASN A 797 6.18 12.95 31.17
N ASN A 798 5.89 12.49 29.94
CA ASN A 798 6.41 13.09 28.72
C ASN A 798 5.30 13.81 27.96
N GLU A 799 4.40 13.08 27.28
CA GLU A 799 3.46 13.69 26.34
C GLU A 799 2.03 13.12 26.42
N ILE A 800 1.06 13.99 26.12
CA ILE A 800 -0.34 13.60 25.86
C ILE A 800 -0.58 13.62 24.35
N ILE A 801 -1.11 12.53 23.81
CA ILE A 801 -1.36 12.36 22.38
C ILE A 801 -2.86 12.19 22.17
N LEU A 802 -3.49 13.13 21.46
CA LEU A 802 -4.91 13.06 21.11
C LEU A 802 -5.07 12.26 19.81
N SER A 803 -5.78 11.15 19.90
CA SER A 803 -6.14 10.27 18.78
C SER A 803 -7.63 9.92 18.83
N ALA A 804 -8.46 10.87 19.31
CA ALA A 804 -9.89 10.68 19.53
C ALA A 804 -10.72 10.84 18.24
N GLY A 805 -10.06 11.10 17.12
CA GLY A 805 -10.68 11.31 15.81
C GLY A 805 -11.01 12.78 15.57
N ALA A 806 -11.18 13.14 14.30
CA ALA A 806 -11.39 14.52 13.84
C ALA A 806 -12.59 15.22 14.49
N ILE A 807 -13.56 14.48 15.03
CA ILE A 807 -14.72 15.07 15.74
C ILE A 807 -14.37 15.41 17.19
N ARG A 808 -13.61 14.56 17.91
CA ARG A 808 -13.44 14.68 19.36
C ARG A 808 -12.14 15.32 19.79
N SER A 809 -11.05 15.14 19.05
CA SER A 809 -9.78 15.80 19.33
C SER A 809 -9.89 17.34 19.41
N PRO A 810 -10.56 18.06 18.49
CA PRO A 810 -10.77 19.50 18.65
C PRO A 810 -11.61 19.85 19.89
N ALA A 811 -12.65 19.06 20.20
CA ALA A 811 -13.48 19.30 21.38
C ALA A 811 -12.70 19.13 22.70
N ILE A 812 -11.81 18.13 22.78
CA ILE A 812 -10.92 17.94 23.93
C ILE A 812 -9.98 19.14 24.07
N LEU A 813 -9.39 19.63 22.97
CA LEU A 813 -8.56 20.84 22.98
C LEU A 813 -9.36 22.06 23.49
N GLU A 814 -10.57 22.28 22.98
CA GLU A 814 -11.42 23.39 23.42
C GLU A 814 -11.81 23.30 24.90
N HIS A 815 -12.23 22.13 25.37
CA HIS A 815 -12.48 21.89 26.81
C HIS A 815 -11.22 22.06 27.68
N SER A 816 -10.04 22.00 27.07
CA SER A 816 -8.74 22.25 27.72
C SER A 816 -8.32 23.72 27.67
N GLY A 817 -9.13 24.61 27.09
CA GLY A 817 -8.79 26.03 26.90
C GLY A 817 -7.86 26.30 25.71
N VAL A 818 -7.70 25.35 24.79
CA VAL A 818 -6.91 25.50 23.56
C VAL A 818 -7.88 25.63 22.38
N GLY A 819 -8.02 26.83 21.83
CA GLY A 819 -8.97 27.06 20.75
C GLY A 819 -9.27 28.53 20.49
N ASN A 820 -10.41 28.78 19.85
CA ASN A 820 -10.88 30.13 19.56
C ASN A 820 -11.38 30.83 20.84
N PRO A 821 -10.79 31.97 21.26
CA PRO A 821 -11.23 32.70 22.45
C PRO A 821 -12.73 33.02 22.46
N ALA A 822 -13.34 33.27 21.30
CA ALA A 822 -14.77 33.55 21.23
C ALA A 822 -15.63 32.31 21.47
N VAL A 823 -15.19 31.12 21.05
CA VAL A 823 -15.85 29.84 21.36
C VAL A 823 -15.73 29.54 22.85
N LEU A 824 -14.51 29.62 23.39
CA LEU A 824 -14.21 29.31 24.80
C LEU A 824 -14.93 30.25 25.77
N SER A 825 -14.93 31.56 25.48
CA SER A 825 -15.56 32.57 26.34
C SER A 825 -17.08 32.39 26.43
N ARG A 826 -17.74 31.89 25.37
CA ARG A 826 -19.20 31.59 25.42
C ARG A 826 -19.53 30.46 26.40
N GLN A 827 -18.57 29.59 26.69
CA GLN A 827 -18.70 28.47 27.63
C GLN A 827 -18.07 28.78 28.98
N SER A 828 -17.61 30.02 29.22
CA SER A 828 -16.86 30.40 30.42
C SER A 828 -15.61 29.53 30.66
N ILE A 829 -14.92 29.14 29.59
CA ILE A 829 -13.66 28.41 29.64
C ILE A 829 -12.51 29.42 29.46
N ASP A 830 -11.56 29.40 30.40
CA ASP A 830 -10.37 30.25 30.32
C ASP A 830 -9.49 29.84 29.13
N VAL A 831 -9.04 30.85 28.38
CA VAL A 831 -8.14 30.63 27.25
C VAL A 831 -6.74 30.31 27.76
N ARG A 832 -6.33 29.06 27.60
CA ARG A 832 -4.96 28.61 27.86
C ARG A 832 -4.04 28.88 26.68
N VAL A 833 -4.51 28.57 25.46
CA VAL A 833 -3.79 28.84 24.21
C VAL A 833 -4.78 29.40 23.19
N ASN A 834 -4.51 30.60 22.70
CA ASN A 834 -5.26 31.20 21.60
C ASN A 834 -4.85 30.53 20.28
N LEU A 835 -5.68 29.60 19.81
CA LEU A 835 -5.48 28.84 18.58
C LEU A 835 -6.82 28.72 17.85
N PRO A 836 -7.28 29.79 17.16
CA PRO A 836 -8.64 29.86 16.64
C PRO A 836 -8.94 28.87 15.52
N ALA A 837 -7.91 28.20 14.98
CA ALA A 837 -8.06 27.15 13.98
C ALA A 837 -8.55 25.80 14.52
N VAL A 838 -8.53 25.58 15.84
CA VAL A 838 -9.07 24.33 16.42
C VAL A 838 -10.55 24.21 16.08
N GLY A 839 -10.93 23.08 15.46
CA GLY A 839 -12.30 22.81 15.05
C GLY A 839 -12.68 23.36 13.67
N GLU A 840 -11.87 24.25 13.10
CA GLU A 840 -12.13 24.87 11.79
C GLU A 840 -11.59 24.02 10.64
N ASN A 841 -11.79 24.45 9.40
CA ASN A 841 -11.33 23.74 8.18
C ASN A 841 -11.86 22.30 8.07
N PHE A 842 -12.99 21.99 8.71
CA PHE A 842 -13.62 20.68 8.66
C PHE A 842 -14.04 20.37 7.22
N GLN A 843 -13.71 19.18 6.75
CA GLN A 843 -14.03 18.70 5.42
C GLN A 843 -14.59 17.28 5.49
N ASP A 844 -15.62 17.04 4.68
CA ASP A 844 -16.19 15.72 4.42
C ASP A 844 -16.87 15.74 3.06
N GLN A 845 -17.15 14.56 2.50
CA GLN A 845 -17.75 14.40 1.18
C GLN A 845 -19.25 14.06 1.32
N THR A 846 -20.05 14.38 0.31
CA THR A 846 -21.48 14.02 0.26
C THR A 846 -21.66 12.70 -0.47
N VAL A 847 -22.39 11.77 0.15
CA VAL A 847 -22.78 10.51 -0.48
C VAL A 847 -24.15 10.66 -1.11
N LEU A 848 -24.21 10.24 -2.37
CA LEU A 848 -25.37 10.24 -3.24
C LEU A 848 -25.60 8.85 -3.80
N ALA A 849 -26.80 8.59 -4.31
CA ALA A 849 -27.14 7.30 -4.90
C ALA A 849 -28.10 7.44 -6.08
N ILE A 850 -27.90 6.59 -7.08
CA ILE A 850 -28.86 6.29 -8.15
C ILE A 850 -29.08 4.77 -8.13
N SER A 851 -30.32 4.33 -8.31
CA SER A 851 -30.66 2.91 -8.27
C SER A 851 -31.71 2.54 -9.31
N ALA A 852 -31.75 1.27 -9.68
CA ALA A 852 -32.81 0.65 -10.46
C ALA A 852 -32.97 -0.81 -10.01
N THR A 853 -34.12 -1.42 -10.30
CA THR A 853 -34.32 -2.86 -10.10
C THR A 853 -33.53 -3.62 -11.15
N ALA A 854 -32.77 -4.63 -10.75
CA ALA A 854 -32.12 -5.53 -11.68
C ALA A 854 -33.13 -6.54 -12.26
N LYS A 855 -33.03 -6.84 -13.56
CA LYS A 855 -33.87 -7.85 -14.24
C LYS A 855 -33.51 -9.28 -13.81
N GLN A 856 -32.34 -9.48 -13.25
CA GLN A 856 -31.86 -10.76 -12.73
C GLN A 856 -31.14 -10.56 -11.39
N ASN A 857 -31.13 -11.61 -10.58
CA ASN A 857 -30.45 -11.57 -9.29
C ASN A 857 -28.94 -11.80 -9.47
N TYR A 858 -28.14 -10.90 -8.93
CA TYR A 858 -26.69 -10.98 -8.89
C TYR A 858 -26.26 -11.16 -7.43
N THR A 859 -25.58 -12.27 -7.12
CA THR A 859 -25.18 -12.60 -5.75
C THR A 859 -23.70 -12.33 -5.52
N GLY A 860 -23.31 -11.82 -4.35
CA GLY A 860 -21.92 -11.67 -3.92
C GLY A 860 -21.58 -10.26 -3.48
N PHE A 861 -20.43 -10.10 -2.85
CA PHE A 861 -19.97 -8.81 -2.33
C PHE A 861 -19.45 -7.91 -3.47
N PRO A 862 -19.91 -6.65 -3.61
CA PRO A 862 -19.41 -5.72 -4.61
C PRO A 862 -18.04 -5.18 -4.19
N ALA A 863 -16.97 -5.84 -4.62
CA ALA A 863 -15.59 -5.46 -4.29
C ALA A 863 -14.91 -4.58 -5.35
N PHE A 864 -15.67 -3.80 -6.13
CA PHE A 864 -15.14 -2.99 -7.22
C PHE A 864 -15.64 -1.54 -7.15
N VAL A 865 -14.86 -0.64 -7.71
CA VAL A 865 -15.05 0.81 -7.63
C VAL A 865 -14.55 1.48 -8.92
N ALA A 866 -15.12 2.63 -9.25
CA ALA A 866 -14.63 3.52 -10.29
C ALA A 866 -14.22 4.88 -9.71
N HIS A 867 -13.02 5.34 -10.07
CA HIS A 867 -12.56 6.72 -9.84
C HIS A 867 -12.51 7.45 -11.16
N THR A 868 -13.28 8.55 -11.27
CA THR A 868 -13.39 9.32 -12.51
C THR A 868 -12.78 10.71 -12.33
N SER A 869 -12.04 11.19 -13.32
CA SER A 869 -11.50 12.55 -13.31
C SER A 869 -12.52 13.57 -13.83
N LEU A 870 -12.26 14.88 -13.69
CA LEU A 870 -13.12 15.89 -14.31
C LEU A 870 -13.25 15.69 -15.82
N GLN A 871 -12.19 15.21 -16.49
CA GLN A 871 -12.21 14.93 -17.92
C GLN A 871 -13.17 13.80 -18.28
N ASP A 872 -13.29 12.78 -17.43
CA ASP A 872 -14.24 11.68 -17.61
C ASP A 872 -15.69 12.16 -17.43
N LEU A 873 -15.91 13.08 -16.46
CA LEU A 873 -17.23 13.63 -16.16
C LEU A 873 -17.75 14.59 -17.24
N LEU A 874 -16.89 15.53 -17.67
CA LEU A 874 -17.25 16.73 -18.44
C LEU A 874 -16.75 16.74 -19.89
N GLY A 875 -15.79 15.88 -20.25
CA GLY A 875 -15.19 15.85 -21.57
C GLY A 875 -14.61 17.22 -21.99
N PRO A 876 -15.08 17.83 -23.08
CA PRO A 876 -14.56 19.12 -23.55
C PRO A 876 -14.89 20.31 -22.62
N ASN A 877 -15.85 20.17 -21.71
CA ASN A 877 -16.30 21.26 -20.83
C ASN A 877 -15.43 21.42 -19.56
N THR A 878 -14.47 20.53 -19.33
CA THR A 878 -13.57 20.51 -18.17
C THR A 878 -12.86 21.85 -17.96
N GLN A 879 -12.31 22.44 -19.03
CA GLN A 879 -11.59 23.72 -18.93
C GLN A 879 -12.51 24.88 -18.56
N SER A 880 -13.75 24.89 -19.08
CA SER A 880 -14.73 25.94 -18.74
C SER A 880 -15.13 25.89 -17.27
N LEU A 881 -15.35 24.70 -16.71
CA LEU A 881 -15.62 24.56 -15.27
C LEU A 881 -14.43 25.08 -14.45
N TYR A 882 -13.21 24.69 -14.80
CA TYR A 882 -12.02 25.18 -14.12
C TYR A 882 -11.89 26.71 -14.18
N ASP A 883 -12.00 27.32 -15.37
CA ASP A 883 -11.83 28.77 -15.54
C ASP A 883 -12.89 29.57 -14.76
N SER A 884 -14.14 29.11 -14.80
CA SER A 884 -15.24 29.72 -14.03
C SER A 884 -15.07 29.57 -12.51
N THR A 885 -14.58 28.42 -12.04
CA THR A 885 -14.29 28.18 -10.63
C THR A 885 -13.10 29.03 -10.18
N LEU A 886 -12.06 29.11 -11.00
CA LEU A 886 -10.89 29.93 -10.77
C LEU A 886 -11.26 31.41 -10.58
N ALA A 887 -12.17 31.93 -11.41
CA ALA A 887 -12.66 33.30 -11.29
C ALA A 887 -13.43 33.57 -9.98
N LYS A 888 -14.01 32.54 -9.36
CA LYS A 888 -14.79 32.63 -8.11
C LYS A 888 -13.97 32.35 -6.85
N LEU A 889 -12.73 31.85 -6.96
CA LEU A 889 -11.92 31.52 -5.78
C LEU A 889 -11.77 32.68 -4.77
N PRO A 890 -11.58 33.95 -5.17
CA PRO A 890 -11.50 35.05 -4.20
C PRO A 890 -12.81 35.22 -3.39
N GLU A 891 -13.96 34.99 -4.01
CA GLU A 891 -15.27 35.04 -3.34
C GLU A 891 -15.44 33.87 -2.38
N TYR A 892 -15.16 32.65 -2.81
CA TYR A 892 -15.21 31.47 -1.96
C TYR A 892 -14.32 31.60 -0.73
N ALA A 893 -13.10 32.08 -0.96
CA ALA A 893 -12.13 32.32 0.10
C ALA A 893 -12.60 33.37 1.11
N ALA A 894 -13.27 34.43 0.64
CA ALA A 894 -13.87 35.43 1.50
C ALA A 894 -15.03 34.87 2.33
N VAL A 895 -15.88 34.01 1.74
CA VAL A 895 -16.99 33.33 2.45
C VAL A 895 -16.44 32.44 3.58
N ILE A 896 -15.43 31.62 3.28
CA ILE A 896 -14.82 30.73 4.29
C ILE A 896 -14.13 31.54 5.39
N ALA A 897 -13.32 32.54 5.03
CA ALA A 897 -12.61 33.37 6.00
C ALA A 897 -13.55 34.19 6.89
N ALA A 898 -14.75 34.55 6.43
CA ALA A 898 -15.74 35.24 7.25
C ALA A 898 -16.38 34.33 8.32
N GLN A 899 -16.27 33.00 8.17
CA GLN A 899 -16.96 32.02 9.02
C GLN A 899 -16.00 31.16 9.87
N ASN A 900 -14.70 31.17 9.59
CA ASN A 900 -13.69 30.33 10.24
C ASN A 900 -13.16 30.87 11.58
N GLY A 901 -13.90 31.76 12.24
CA GLY A 901 -13.51 32.30 13.54
C GLY A 901 -12.18 33.08 13.58
N GLY A 902 -11.63 33.49 12.44
CA GLY A 902 -10.31 34.13 12.34
C GLY A 902 -9.13 33.16 12.26
N ALA A 903 -9.38 31.88 11.98
CA ALA A 903 -8.35 30.85 11.81
C ALA A 903 -7.33 31.18 10.71
N SER A 904 -7.79 31.75 9.60
CA SER A 904 -6.96 32.13 8.45
C SER A 904 -7.60 33.24 7.63
N SER A 905 -6.79 34.04 6.94
CA SER A 905 -7.28 35.11 6.06
C SER A 905 -7.88 34.59 4.75
N ALA A 906 -8.64 35.45 4.06
CA ALA A 906 -9.16 35.15 2.71
C ALA A 906 -8.02 34.85 1.71
N ALA A 907 -6.89 35.57 1.77
CA ALA A 907 -5.76 35.30 0.88
C ALA A 907 -5.15 33.90 1.10
N VAL A 908 -5.09 33.44 2.35
CA VAL A 908 -4.66 32.07 2.68
C VAL A 908 -5.67 31.06 2.13
N GLN A 909 -6.96 31.28 2.36
CA GLN A 909 -8.00 30.38 1.85
C GLN A 909 -7.98 30.30 0.32
N GLU A 910 -7.82 31.41 -0.37
CA GLU A 910 -7.70 31.42 -1.84
C GLU A 910 -6.52 30.56 -2.32
N TYR A 911 -5.38 30.64 -1.64
CA TYR A 911 -4.21 29.82 -1.95
C TYR A 911 -4.45 28.32 -1.71
N LEU A 912 -5.09 27.96 -0.59
CA LEU A 912 -5.45 26.57 -0.28
C LEU A 912 -6.45 26.01 -1.31
N LEU A 913 -7.50 26.76 -1.63
CA LEU A 913 -8.52 26.37 -2.61
C LEU A 913 -7.92 26.26 -4.02
N ARG A 914 -7.01 27.17 -4.41
CA ARG A 914 -6.32 27.10 -5.69
C ARG A 914 -5.50 25.82 -5.82
N THR A 915 -4.82 25.42 -4.74
CA THR A 915 -4.03 24.18 -4.71
C THR A 915 -4.92 22.96 -4.96
N GLN A 916 -6.08 22.88 -4.31
CA GLN A 916 -7.04 21.79 -4.51
C GLN A 916 -7.64 21.79 -5.93
N LEU A 917 -8.03 22.96 -6.45
CA LEU A 917 -8.58 23.09 -7.80
C LEU A 917 -7.57 22.70 -8.89
N ASP A 918 -6.30 23.06 -8.73
CA ASP A 918 -5.23 22.72 -9.66
C ASP A 918 -4.98 21.20 -9.74
N LEU A 919 -5.16 20.46 -8.64
CA LEU A 919 -5.04 19.00 -8.63
C LEU A 919 -6.06 18.31 -9.54
N LEU A 920 -7.31 18.80 -9.54
CA LEU A 920 -8.40 18.22 -10.31
C LEU A 920 -8.20 18.38 -11.83
N LEU A 921 -7.74 19.56 -12.27
CA LEU A 921 -7.52 19.81 -13.71
C LEU A 921 -6.10 19.44 -14.17
N LYS A 922 -5.07 20.04 -13.56
CA LYS A 922 -3.69 19.99 -14.08
C LYS A 922 -3.02 18.65 -13.83
N SER A 923 -3.41 17.97 -12.76
CA SER A 923 -2.84 16.67 -12.36
C SER A 923 -3.80 15.51 -12.61
N ASN A 924 -4.98 15.78 -13.19
CA ASN A 924 -6.02 14.80 -13.51
C ASN A 924 -6.37 13.86 -12.33
N THR A 925 -6.28 14.39 -11.10
CA THR A 925 -6.64 13.65 -9.88
C THR A 925 -8.12 13.29 -9.93
N PRO A 926 -8.54 12.09 -9.46
CA PRO A 926 -9.95 11.73 -9.44
C PRO A 926 -10.83 12.79 -8.77
N ALA A 927 -11.93 13.10 -9.43
CA ALA A 927 -12.92 14.07 -8.99
C ALA A 927 -14.11 13.41 -8.29
N SER A 928 -14.38 12.13 -8.57
CA SER A 928 -15.40 11.34 -7.90
C SER A 928 -15.02 9.87 -7.76
N GLU A 929 -15.63 9.23 -6.78
CA GLU A 929 -15.64 7.79 -6.59
C GLU A 929 -17.08 7.27 -6.76
N ILE A 930 -17.22 6.15 -7.47
CA ILE A 930 -18.49 5.52 -7.82
C ILE A 930 -18.37 4.04 -7.48
N ALA A 931 -19.17 3.59 -6.52
CA ALA A 931 -19.28 2.21 -6.08
C ALA A 931 -20.61 1.60 -6.59
N PRO A 932 -20.62 1.02 -7.81
CA PRO A 932 -21.76 0.27 -8.30
C PRO A 932 -21.84 -1.10 -7.61
N GLY A 933 -23.05 -1.63 -7.44
CA GLY A 933 -23.24 -2.91 -6.80
C GLY A 933 -24.70 -3.29 -6.65
N MET A 934 -24.91 -4.39 -5.95
CA MET A 934 -26.23 -4.98 -5.74
C MET A 934 -26.60 -4.90 -4.26
N ILE A 935 -27.83 -4.50 -3.97
CA ILE A 935 -28.42 -4.54 -2.63
C ILE A 935 -29.79 -5.22 -2.78
N GLY A 936 -29.86 -6.51 -2.46
CA GLY A 936 -31.04 -7.31 -2.77
C GLY A 936 -31.26 -7.43 -4.29
N ASP A 937 -32.46 -7.10 -4.75
CA ASP A 937 -32.83 -7.04 -6.18
C ASP A 937 -32.55 -5.68 -6.83
N ALA A 938 -32.05 -4.70 -6.07
CA ALA A 938 -31.68 -3.39 -6.59
C ALA A 938 -30.22 -3.38 -7.08
N PHE A 939 -30.01 -2.93 -8.31
CA PHE A 939 -28.71 -2.44 -8.78
C PHE A 939 -28.59 -0.96 -8.44
N GLY A 940 -27.58 -0.61 -7.65
CA GLY A 940 -27.33 0.76 -7.19
C GLY A 940 -25.92 1.20 -7.50
N ALA A 941 -25.72 2.51 -7.64
CA ALA A 941 -24.41 3.13 -7.56
C ALA A 941 -24.45 4.17 -6.45
N VAL A 942 -23.65 3.94 -5.42
CA VAL A 942 -23.34 4.93 -4.39
C VAL A 942 -22.12 5.70 -4.87
N TYR A 943 -22.13 7.02 -4.76
CA TYR A 943 -21.03 7.84 -5.27
C TYR A 943 -20.88 9.13 -4.49
N TRP A 944 -19.68 9.69 -4.55
CA TRP A 944 -19.37 10.96 -3.90
C TRP A 944 -18.33 11.77 -4.69
N PRO A 945 -18.52 13.09 -4.80
CA PRO A 945 -17.46 14.02 -5.15
C PRO A 945 -16.30 13.94 -4.15
N LEU A 946 -15.07 13.80 -4.65
CA LEU A 946 -13.91 13.55 -3.79
C LEU A 946 -13.29 14.81 -3.19
N GLN A 947 -13.40 15.97 -3.85
CA GLN A 947 -12.62 17.16 -3.52
C GLN A 947 -13.52 18.41 -3.33
N PRO A 948 -14.37 18.44 -2.28
CA PRO A 948 -15.20 19.61 -1.99
C PRO A 948 -14.36 20.82 -1.55
N LEU A 949 -14.74 22.00 -2.01
CA LEU A 949 -14.12 23.28 -1.64
C LEU A 949 -14.75 23.89 -0.39
N SER A 950 -16.00 23.54 -0.04
CA SER A 950 -16.64 24.03 1.19
C SER A 950 -15.83 23.62 2.43
N ARG A 951 -15.89 24.44 3.48
CA ARG A 951 -15.23 24.21 4.76
C ARG A 951 -16.21 24.41 5.90
N GLY A 952 -16.36 23.39 6.74
CA GLY A 952 -17.21 23.39 7.91
C GLY A 952 -16.44 23.67 9.20
N SER A 953 -17.08 23.38 10.34
CA SER A 953 -16.43 23.38 11.65
C SER A 953 -17.04 22.40 12.67
N ILE A 954 -16.27 22.10 13.72
CA ILE A 954 -16.66 21.29 14.87
C ILE A 954 -16.27 22.04 16.14
N HIS A 955 -17.25 22.40 16.98
CA HIS A 955 -17.02 23.15 18.21
C HIS A 955 -17.88 22.66 19.38
N ILE A 956 -17.35 22.80 20.59
CA ILE A 956 -18.14 22.61 21.82
C ILE A 956 -19.23 23.67 21.95
N ASN A 957 -20.37 23.29 22.54
CA ASN A 957 -21.48 24.19 22.83
C ASN A 957 -21.95 24.15 24.29
N THR A 958 -21.25 23.39 25.12
CA THR A 958 -21.54 23.13 26.53
C THR A 958 -20.23 22.92 27.28
N THR A 959 -20.24 23.02 28.62
CA THR A 959 -19.13 22.64 29.49
C THR A 959 -19.17 21.17 29.90
N ASN A 960 -20.24 20.44 29.59
CA ASN A 960 -20.27 18.99 29.77
C ASN A 960 -19.29 18.32 28.79
N THR A 961 -18.14 17.92 29.29
CA THR A 961 -17.02 17.36 28.51
C THR A 961 -17.30 16.00 27.87
N THR A 962 -18.39 15.34 28.26
CA THR A 962 -18.84 14.08 27.66
C THR A 962 -19.90 14.27 26.58
N ALA A 963 -20.45 15.49 26.43
CA ALA A 963 -21.44 15.79 25.42
C ALA A 963 -20.81 15.81 24.01
N PRO A 964 -21.57 15.44 22.97
CA PRO A 964 -21.10 15.56 21.60
C PRO A 964 -20.89 17.04 21.22
N PRO A 965 -19.83 17.37 20.46
CA PRO A 965 -19.66 18.71 19.92
C PRO A 965 -20.70 18.99 18.83
N THR A 966 -20.85 20.27 18.50
CA THR A 966 -21.66 20.70 17.35
C THR A 966 -20.88 20.43 16.08
N ILE A 967 -21.50 19.78 15.09
CA ILE A 967 -20.90 19.47 13.78
C ILE A 967 -21.64 20.25 12.69
N ASP A 968 -20.92 21.07 11.93
CA ASP A 968 -21.45 21.75 10.75
C ASP A 968 -20.55 21.48 9.53
N GLY A 969 -20.98 20.60 8.63
CA GLY A 969 -20.23 20.24 7.43
C GLY A 969 -20.29 21.28 6.29
N LYS A 970 -21.26 22.21 6.35
CA LYS A 970 -21.54 23.20 5.29
C LYS A 970 -21.63 22.59 3.88
N PHE A 971 -22.21 21.40 3.77
CA PHE A 971 -22.39 20.74 2.47
C PHE A 971 -23.14 21.63 1.48
N PHE A 972 -22.58 21.77 0.28
CA PHE A 972 -23.10 22.60 -0.82
C PHE A 972 -23.09 24.12 -0.57
N GLN A 973 -22.27 24.62 0.35
CA GLN A 973 -22.08 26.06 0.54
C GLN A 973 -21.53 26.75 -0.72
N LEU A 974 -20.50 26.16 -1.32
CA LEU A 974 -19.90 26.66 -2.56
C LEU A 974 -20.54 25.99 -3.76
N ASP A 975 -20.82 26.76 -4.81
CA ASP A 975 -21.50 26.25 -6.00
C ASP A 975 -20.65 25.30 -6.84
N PHE A 976 -19.31 25.34 -6.72
CA PHE A 976 -18.44 24.30 -7.28
C PHE A 976 -18.80 22.90 -6.76
N ASP A 977 -19.04 22.75 -5.45
CA ASP A 977 -19.36 21.45 -4.85
C ASP A 977 -20.68 20.90 -5.41
N VAL A 978 -21.63 21.79 -5.65
CA VAL A 978 -22.91 21.46 -6.28
C VAL A 978 -22.70 21.05 -7.74
N GLN A 979 -21.93 21.83 -8.51
CA GLN A 979 -21.62 21.48 -9.91
C GLN A 979 -20.91 20.13 -10.02
N LEU A 980 -19.92 19.86 -9.18
CA LEU A 980 -19.23 18.58 -9.18
C LEU A 980 -20.18 17.41 -8.85
N ALA A 981 -21.10 17.60 -7.91
CA ALA A 981 -22.15 16.63 -7.59
C ALA A 981 -23.14 16.44 -8.77
N VAL A 982 -23.53 17.51 -9.46
CA VAL A 982 -24.39 17.46 -10.65
C VAL A 982 -23.73 16.64 -11.75
N GLU A 983 -22.47 16.93 -12.09
CA GLU A 983 -21.76 16.27 -13.18
C GLU A 983 -21.48 14.80 -12.86
N THR A 984 -21.13 14.50 -11.60
CA THR A 984 -21.02 13.11 -11.13
C THR A 984 -22.36 12.38 -11.24
N SER A 985 -23.47 13.01 -10.84
CA SER A 985 -24.81 12.40 -10.91
C SER A 985 -25.27 12.15 -12.35
N LYS A 986 -24.97 13.06 -13.26
CA LYS A 986 -25.22 12.87 -14.70
C LYS A 986 -24.38 11.72 -15.26
N PHE A 987 -23.10 11.62 -14.89
CA PHE A 987 -22.25 10.50 -15.28
C PHE A 987 -22.82 9.18 -14.78
N VAL A 988 -23.22 9.10 -13.52
CA VAL A 988 -23.83 7.90 -12.95
C VAL A 988 -25.17 7.59 -13.63
N ARG A 989 -26.01 8.57 -13.98
CA ARG A 989 -27.20 8.29 -14.80
C ARG A 989 -26.83 7.71 -16.16
N ARG A 990 -25.75 8.17 -16.80
CA ARG A 990 -25.25 7.58 -18.06
C ARG A 990 -24.78 6.14 -17.86
N LEU A 991 -24.18 5.78 -16.73
CA LEU A 991 -23.86 4.39 -16.39
C LEU A 991 -25.10 3.49 -16.47
N PHE A 992 -26.23 3.93 -15.91
CA PHE A 992 -27.47 3.16 -15.94
C PHE A 992 -28.09 3.08 -17.33
N THR A 993 -27.92 4.09 -18.17
CA THR A 993 -28.51 4.14 -19.53
C THR A 993 -27.60 3.58 -20.63
N THR A 994 -26.38 3.12 -20.30
CA THR A 994 -25.42 2.60 -21.26
C THR A 994 -25.36 1.07 -21.21
N PRO A 995 -25.50 0.36 -22.34
CA PRO A 995 -25.28 -1.09 -22.39
C PRO A 995 -23.81 -1.48 -22.07
N PRO A 996 -23.56 -2.64 -21.44
CA PRO A 996 -24.54 -3.65 -21.03
C PRO A 996 -25.30 -3.39 -19.71
N VAL A 997 -24.98 -2.36 -18.91
CA VAL A 997 -25.75 -2.08 -17.67
C VAL A 997 -27.23 -1.81 -17.97
N ALA A 998 -27.54 -1.02 -19.00
CA ALA A 998 -28.92 -0.74 -19.42
C ALA A 998 -29.74 -2.00 -19.75
N ASP A 999 -29.07 -3.07 -20.21
CA ASP A 999 -29.72 -4.31 -20.59
C ASP A 999 -30.14 -5.14 -19.38
N ILE A 1000 -29.48 -4.97 -18.24
CA ILE A 1000 -29.67 -5.78 -17.03
C ILE A 1000 -30.54 -5.13 -15.96
N ILE A 1001 -30.94 -3.86 -16.14
CA ILE A 1001 -31.84 -3.15 -15.23
C ILE A 1001 -33.22 -2.93 -15.86
N ASP A 1002 -34.24 -2.82 -15.02
CA ASP A 1002 -35.55 -2.30 -15.41
C ASP A 1002 -35.51 -0.76 -15.42
N MET A 1003 -35.39 -0.19 -16.62
CA MET A 1003 -35.35 1.26 -16.83
C MET A 1003 -36.57 2.00 -16.26
N ALA A 1004 -37.74 1.35 -16.15
CA ALA A 1004 -38.92 1.98 -15.58
C ALA A 1004 -38.80 2.20 -14.06
N SER A 1005 -37.89 1.47 -13.40
CA SER A 1005 -37.63 1.56 -11.97
C SER A 1005 -36.43 2.45 -11.60
N LEU A 1006 -35.84 3.14 -12.58
CA LEU A 1006 -34.72 4.06 -12.35
C LEU A 1006 -35.13 5.16 -11.36
N ASN A 1007 -34.31 5.39 -10.35
CA ASN A 1007 -34.52 6.38 -9.30
C ASN A 1007 -33.25 7.26 -9.12
N PRO A 1008 -33.34 8.59 -9.30
CA PRO A 1008 -34.52 9.32 -9.79
C PRO A 1008 -34.87 8.91 -11.22
N GLY A 1009 -36.17 8.87 -11.52
CA GLY A 1009 -36.68 8.56 -12.86
C GLY A 1009 -36.62 9.76 -13.81
N PHE A 1010 -37.02 9.55 -15.06
CA PHE A 1010 -37.11 10.62 -16.07
C PHE A 1010 -38.32 11.55 -15.88
N ASP A 1011 -39.30 11.13 -15.08
CA ASP A 1011 -40.42 11.96 -14.62
C ASP A 1011 -40.00 12.99 -13.56
N VAL A 1012 -39.04 12.63 -12.70
CA VAL A 1012 -38.46 13.53 -11.68
C VAL A 1012 -37.39 14.43 -12.28
N LEU A 1013 -36.46 13.84 -13.03
CA LEU A 1013 -35.39 14.55 -13.74
C LEU A 1013 -35.44 14.15 -15.21
N PRO A 1014 -36.03 14.97 -16.10
CA PRO A 1014 -36.06 14.69 -17.54
C PRO A 1014 -34.67 14.42 -18.13
N GLU A 1015 -34.62 13.75 -19.28
CA GLU A 1015 -33.35 13.45 -19.96
C GLU A 1015 -32.55 14.74 -20.27
N ASN A 1016 -33.26 15.82 -20.60
CA ASN A 1016 -32.69 17.15 -20.84
C ASN A 1016 -32.74 18.07 -19.59
N ALA A 1017 -32.79 17.51 -18.39
CA ALA A 1017 -32.82 18.29 -17.16
C ALA A 1017 -31.60 19.22 -17.06
N THR A 1018 -31.84 20.49 -16.73
CA THR A 1018 -30.81 21.50 -16.57
C THR A 1018 -29.99 21.26 -15.30
N ASP A 1019 -28.80 21.86 -15.22
CA ASP A 1019 -27.94 21.82 -14.03
C ASP A 1019 -28.69 22.32 -12.78
N GLU A 1020 -29.56 23.31 -12.93
CA GLU A 1020 -30.37 23.84 -11.83
C GLU A 1020 -31.43 22.85 -11.35
N GLN A 1021 -32.03 22.08 -12.26
CA GLN A 1021 -32.96 21.01 -11.88
C GLN A 1021 -32.24 19.90 -11.12
N TRP A 1022 -31.04 19.51 -11.57
CA TRP A 1022 -30.18 18.58 -10.84
C TRP A 1022 -29.76 19.12 -9.48
N ALA A 1023 -29.32 20.38 -9.40
CA ALA A 1023 -28.91 21.03 -8.16
C ALA A 1023 -30.06 21.12 -7.15
N THR A 1024 -31.27 21.45 -7.61
CA THR A 1024 -32.48 21.46 -6.78
C THR A 1024 -32.79 20.07 -6.24
N TRP A 1025 -32.72 19.04 -7.10
CA TRP A 1025 -32.93 17.66 -6.68
C TRP A 1025 -31.86 17.22 -5.67
N LEU A 1026 -30.58 17.50 -5.91
CA LEU A 1026 -29.49 17.14 -5.01
C LEU A 1026 -29.63 17.77 -3.62
N ARG A 1027 -29.97 19.06 -3.52
CA ARG A 1027 -30.13 19.74 -2.23
C ARG A 1027 -31.32 19.21 -1.42
N SER A 1028 -32.36 18.73 -2.11
CA SER A 1028 -33.59 18.23 -1.46
C SER A 1028 -33.60 16.71 -1.27
N SER A 1029 -32.74 15.98 -1.96
CA SER A 1029 -32.63 14.53 -1.84
C SER A 1029 -32.02 14.14 -0.50
N PRO A 1030 -32.47 13.01 0.09
CA PRO A 1030 -31.78 12.42 1.23
C PRO A 1030 -30.31 12.20 0.89
N MET A 1031 -29.42 12.81 1.66
CA MET A 1031 -27.98 12.65 1.54
C MET A 1031 -27.40 12.16 2.86
N SER A 1032 -26.17 11.65 2.81
CA SER A 1032 -25.41 11.32 4.02
C SER A 1032 -23.97 11.81 3.89
N PRO A 1033 -23.27 12.07 5.00
CA PRO A 1033 -21.83 12.26 4.97
C PRO A 1033 -21.11 10.97 4.54
N ASN A 1034 -19.97 11.11 3.87
CA ASN A 1034 -19.14 9.97 3.46
C ASN A 1034 -18.33 9.36 4.61
N LEU A 1035 -18.28 10.05 5.75
CA LEU A 1035 -17.58 9.59 6.93
C LEU A 1035 -16.04 9.71 6.84
N HIS A 1036 -15.55 10.66 6.02
CA HIS A 1036 -14.13 10.96 5.82
C HIS A 1036 -13.76 12.31 6.44
N HIS A 1037 -14.04 12.45 7.74
CA HIS A 1037 -13.91 13.68 8.51
C HIS A 1037 -12.44 14.07 8.73
N LEU A 1038 -12.05 15.26 8.27
CA LEU A 1038 -10.67 15.75 8.41
C LEU A 1038 -10.57 17.28 8.52
N GLY A 1039 -9.36 17.77 8.77
CA GLY A 1039 -9.02 19.19 8.78
C GLY A 1039 -9.23 19.94 10.09
N THR A 1040 -9.97 19.37 11.05
CA THR A 1040 -10.33 20.04 12.32
C THR A 1040 -9.16 20.33 13.26
N THR A 1041 -8.02 19.68 13.03
CA THR A 1041 -6.75 19.91 13.73
C THR A 1041 -5.60 19.97 12.73
N ALA A 1042 -5.84 20.60 11.57
CA ALA A 1042 -4.98 20.55 10.39
C ALA A 1042 -3.49 20.81 10.68
N MET A 1043 -2.64 19.96 10.09
CA MET A 1043 -1.20 20.14 9.99
C MET A 1043 -0.90 21.12 8.85
N LEU A 1044 -0.64 22.36 9.22
CA LEU A 1044 -0.27 23.47 8.33
C LEU A 1044 0.63 24.42 9.12
N PRO A 1045 1.39 25.31 8.46
CA PRO A 1045 1.99 26.43 9.16
C PRO A 1045 0.94 27.20 9.98
N ARG A 1046 1.27 27.59 11.21
CA ARG A 1046 0.34 28.35 12.08
C ARG A 1046 -0.23 29.61 11.40
N SER A 1047 0.58 30.28 10.58
CA SER A 1047 0.17 31.47 9.80
C SER A 1047 -0.88 31.18 8.73
N MET A 1048 -1.06 29.91 8.36
CA MET A 1048 -2.04 29.44 7.39
C MET A 1048 -3.28 28.81 8.05
N GLY A 1049 -3.41 28.92 9.38
CA GLY A 1049 -4.51 28.29 10.13
C GLY A 1049 -4.23 26.86 10.53
N GLY A 1050 -2.96 26.47 10.71
CA GLY A 1050 -2.62 25.17 11.27
C GLY A 1050 -2.82 25.08 12.79
N VAL A 1051 -3.17 23.89 13.25
CA VAL A 1051 -3.31 23.52 14.68
C VAL A 1051 -2.07 22.77 15.17
N VAL A 1052 -1.50 21.90 14.35
CA VAL A 1052 -0.27 21.16 14.63
C VAL A 1052 0.83 21.47 13.62
N ASP A 1053 2.09 21.31 14.05
CA ASP A 1053 3.26 21.38 13.16
C ASP A 1053 3.58 20.01 12.50
N ASN A 1054 4.66 19.94 11.71
CA ASN A 1054 5.13 18.70 11.04
C ASN A 1054 5.64 17.62 12.01
N ASP A 1055 5.75 17.93 13.30
CA ASP A 1055 6.01 16.96 14.35
C ASP A 1055 4.72 16.62 15.11
N PHE A 1056 3.54 16.98 14.59
CA PHE A 1056 2.23 16.73 15.20
C PHE A 1056 2.01 17.50 16.52
N LYS A 1057 2.91 18.41 16.90
CA LYS A 1057 2.80 19.15 18.16
C LYS A 1057 1.79 20.28 18.02
N VAL A 1058 0.87 20.38 18.98
CA VAL A 1058 -0.12 21.46 19.03
C VAL A 1058 0.59 22.79 19.28
N TYR A 1059 0.36 23.77 18.40
CA TYR A 1059 1.00 25.08 18.52
C TYR A 1059 0.69 25.75 19.87
N GLY A 1060 1.73 26.27 20.52
CA GLY A 1060 1.62 26.91 21.84
C GLY A 1060 1.65 25.93 23.02
N THR A 1061 1.82 24.64 22.76
CA THR A 1061 2.02 23.61 23.78
C THR A 1061 3.42 23.01 23.69
N LYS A 1062 3.92 22.52 24.82
CA LYS A 1062 5.23 21.87 24.89
C LYS A 1062 5.17 20.38 24.54
N ASN A 1063 4.11 19.70 24.97
CA ASN A 1063 4.05 18.24 25.04
C ASN A 1063 2.65 17.67 24.75
N VAL A 1064 1.87 18.35 23.90
CA VAL A 1064 0.58 17.84 23.40
C VAL A 1064 0.70 17.64 21.90
N ARG A 1065 0.30 16.45 21.43
CA ARG A 1065 0.21 16.14 20.00
C ARG A 1065 -1.20 15.74 19.61
N VAL A 1066 -1.53 15.88 18.32
CA VAL A 1066 -2.72 15.26 17.72
C VAL A 1066 -2.27 14.30 16.64
N VAL A 1067 -2.72 13.05 16.70
CA VAL A 1067 -2.44 12.02 15.69
C VAL A 1067 -3.74 11.31 15.38
N ASP A 1068 -4.52 11.88 14.46
CA ASP A 1068 -5.72 11.30 13.85
C ASP A 1068 -6.01 11.96 12.49
N LEU A 1069 -7.14 11.66 11.84
CA LEU A 1069 -7.49 12.25 10.54
C LEU A 1069 -7.69 13.77 10.55
N GLY A 1070 -7.95 14.37 11.71
CA GLY A 1070 -8.12 15.81 11.84
C GLY A 1070 -6.88 16.60 11.41
N VAL A 1071 -5.70 15.97 11.42
CA VAL A 1071 -4.43 16.60 11.02
C VAL A 1071 -4.27 16.71 9.50
N LEU A 1072 -5.05 15.98 8.69
CA LEU A 1072 -4.97 16.10 7.24
C LEU A 1072 -5.58 17.43 6.79
N PRO A 1073 -4.83 18.29 6.06
CA PRO A 1073 -5.33 19.62 5.71
C PRO A 1073 -6.34 19.63 4.54
N PHE A 1074 -6.35 18.56 3.73
CA PHE A 1074 -7.24 18.39 2.59
C PHE A 1074 -7.82 17.00 2.54
N GLN A 1075 -9.02 16.90 1.95
CA GLN A 1075 -9.60 15.62 1.59
C GLN A 1075 -8.71 14.87 0.60
N VAL A 1076 -8.75 13.53 0.61
CA VAL A 1076 -7.99 12.67 -0.29
C VAL A 1076 -8.90 11.90 -1.24
N ALA A 1077 -8.37 11.52 -2.41
CA ALA A 1077 -9.12 10.73 -3.40
C ALA A 1077 -9.24 9.23 -3.05
N GLY A 1078 -8.34 8.71 -2.21
CA GLY A 1078 -8.39 7.34 -1.68
C GLY A 1078 -9.20 7.25 -0.37
N HIS A 1079 -9.23 6.06 0.23
CA HIS A 1079 -9.89 5.85 1.52
C HIS A 1079 -8.99 6.27 2.67
N SER A 1080 -9.54 7.09 3.57
CA SER A 1080 -8.80 7.77 4.64
C SER A 1080 -8.04 6.83 5.58
N MET A 1081 -8.45 5.56 5.71
CA MET A 1081 -7.83 4.58 6.59
C MET A 1081 -6.38 4.25 6.19
N ALA A 1082 -6.10 4.03 4.91
CA ALA A 1082 -4.75 3.72 4.43
C ALA A 1082 -3.79 4.89 4.70
N VAL A 1083 -4.29 6.12 4.52
CA VAL A 1083 -3.55 7.34 4.86
C VAL A 1083 -3.27 7.43 6.34
N LEU A 1084 -4.28 7.16 7.17
CA LEU A 1084 -4.20 7.29 8.62
C LEU A 1084 -3.18 6.33 9.24
N TYR A 1085 -3.11 5.08 8.76
CA TYR A 1085 -2.07 4.14 9.21
C TYR A 1085 -0.67 4.68 8.87
N GLY A 1086 -0.44 5.13 7.64
CA GLY A 1086 0.85 5.71 7.24
C GLY A 1086 1.22 6.96 8.05
N VAL A 1087 0.27 7.86 8.29
CA VAL A 1087 0.46 9.06 9.10
C VAL A 1087 0.77 8.72 10.56
N ALA A 1088 0.09 7.74 11.16
CA ALA A 1088 0.33 7.35 12.54
C ALA A 1088 1.67 6.61 12.71
N GLU A 1089 2.08 5.81 11.72
CA GLU A 1089 3.40 5.19 11.64
C GLU A 1089 4.52 6.25 11.57
N TRP A 1090 4.33 7.28 10.75
CA TRP A 1090 5.24 8.41 10.65
C TRP A 1090 5.31 9.22 11.95
N ALA A 1091 4.15 9.55 12.54
CA ALA A 1091 4.05 10.26 13.81
C ALA A 1091 4.79 9.50 14.94
N SER A 1092 4.69 8.18 14.95
CA SER A 1092 5.39 7.33 15.92
C SER A 1092 6.92 7.49 15.84
N GLU A 1093 7.48 7.59 14.63
CA GLU A 1093 8.92 7.86 14.46
C GLU A 1093 9.30 9.26 14.95
N LYS A 1094 8.47 10.28 14.67
CA LYS A 1094 8.70 11.65 15.14
C LYS A 1094 8.69 11.73 16.68
N ILE A 1095 7.76 11.05 17.34
CA ILE A 1095 7.68 10.99 18.80
C ILE A 1095 8.91 10.27 19.36
N LYS A 1096 9.27 9.10 18.81
CA LYS A 1096 10.48 8.35 19.21
C LYS A 1096 11.78 9.14 19.03
N ALA A 1097 11.88 9.97 17.99
CA ALA A 1097 13.06 10.80 17.76
C ALA A 1097 13.23 11.86 18.87
N THR A 1098 12.13 12.34 19.46
CA THR A 1098 12.15 13.29 20.58
C THR A 1098 12.70 12.64 21.85
N LEU A 1099 12.43 11.36 22.09
CA LEU A 1099 12.97 10.58 23.22
C LEU A 1099 14.49 10.43 23.20
N LYS A 1100 15.12 10.39 22.02
CA LYS A 1100 16.59 10.20 21.90
C LYS A 1100 17.39 11.46 22.24
N LEU A 1101 16.72 12.61 22.37
CA LEU A 1101 17.33 13.92 22.63
C LEU A 1101 17.22 14.35 24.10
N THR A 1102 16.42 13.64 24.90
CA THR A 1102 16.24 13.81 26.35
C THR A 1102 16.97 12.73 27.10
#